data_AF-A0A9Q1HE87-F1
#
_entry.id   AF-A0A9Q1HE87-F1
#
_cell.length_a   1.000
_cell.length_b   1.000
_cell.length_c   1.000
_cell.angle_alpha   90.00
_cell.angle_beta   90.00
_cell.angle_gamma   90.00
#
_symmetry.space_group_name_H-M   'P 1'
#
loop_
_entity.id
_entity.type
_entity.pdbx_description
1 polymer ?
#
loop_
_entity_poly.entity_id
_entity_poly.type
_entity_poly.pdbx_seq_one_letter_code
_entity_poly.pdbx_strand_id
1 'polypeptide(L)'
;MNLISNCWSTLVVFLSIFYFVANANVQYTPSFRKPHRLHNGTVPIHSQTVNMDFESRNVENEFIITFNGYYLSSARSRFITSALRDADADSWDILPRTNPAYALPSDFEVLKIRNHTREGVSALEDHPAVKRVTQQKMVTRSVKSLPEVDDEYMPWRSSRPTKRTSLSLGSSFWHSTGRYTNRRLLRAVPREITSALQADILWEMGYSGSGIRVAIFDTGLSEKHPHFKNIMERTDWTNEKTQDDGLGHGTFVAGVISSQTDCKGFAPDAELYIFRVFTNNQVSYTSWFLDAFNYAIHRKINVLNLSIGGPDFMDHPFVDKVWELTANKVIMVSAIGNDGPLYGTLNNPADQMDVIGVGGINFEDGIAKFSSRGMTTWELPGGCGRMKPDIVTYGSTVRGSNLAGGCRSLSGTSVASPVVAGAVTLLASAVDKDILNPASMKQALMASARRLPAANMFEQGHGKLDLVKAYQVLSNYKPQASLSPSYVDMTECPYMWPYCSQAIYYGGMPTIVNITVLNGMGVTGRIVEKPKWQPFSPHNGNMMEVAISYSPELWPWSGYLAVHITASKEAAEWEGVASGQVTLTVESPPAVSMGEEERRKSTLVLPIKVKIIPTPPRAKRILWDQYHNLRYPPGYFPRDNLRMKIDPLDWNADHIHTNFKDLYEYLRNIGFFVEVLGAPITCFDAEQYGTLLIVDPEEEFFPEEITKLRRDVDNGLSVIIFADWYNTTVMKKVKFFDENTRQWWMPDTGGSNIPSLNDLLAPWGMAFGDGVYEGDVELGSQKTVYASGTSIVKFPSDGILFRQTLKDQGYEVINRGTLVAQNVPILGVHQHGPNTGRIVLFGDSNCLDSSHMTVDCFWLLESLLQYSAYSNLPPALNEQPTIQLPKMVDPLPTRMEGNHLYRYSKVLDAHLGEPKPRPLPACPHLAWAIAEPLNISAPSNLFLHQKLLSIEEVVMPNIHAKGPFNQHVIPEVDHLSEAGLDNSGSIPFMFLLSMCVIIAFFAFFMHKKRRKKQPRFRRQGRYRTLHSAP
;
A
#
# COMPACT_ATOMS: atom_id res chain seq x y z
N MET A 1 -68.29 41.93 -43.33
CA MET A 1 -69.46 41.01 -43.31
C MET A 1 -68.95 39.61 -43.58
N ASN A 2 -68.96 38.78 -42.53
CA ASN A 2 -68.84 37.32 -42.46
C ASN A 2 -67.53 36.68 -42.98
N LEU A 3 -66.81 35.80 -42.28
CA LEU A 3 -66.73 35.22 -40.92
C LEU A 3 -65.46 34.31 -41.03
N ILE A 4 -64.38 34.44 -40.25
CA ILE A 4 -64.19 33.94 -38.87
C ILE A 4 -64.77 32.52 -38.68
N SER A 5 -63.97 31.61 -38.10
CA SER A 5 -64.34 30.24 -37.70
C SER A 5 -64.28 29.19 -38.84
N ASN A 6 -63.63 28.03 -38.70
CA ASN A 6 -63.16 27.38 -37.46
C ASN A 6 -61.93 26.49 -37.71
N CYS A 7 -60.79 26.77 -37.09
CA CYS A 7 -59.91 27.89 -37.43
C CYS A 7 -58.60 27.23 -37.91
N TRP A 8 -58.68 26.60 -39.09
CA TRP A 8 -57.54 26.03 -39.80
C TRP A 8 -56.62 27.19 -40.26
N SER A 9 -55.35 27.01 -40.57
CA SER A 9 -54.77 25.89 -41.31
C SER A 9 -53.25 26.01 -41.24
N THR A 10 -52.57 24.88 -41.44
CA THR A 10 -51.21 24.76 -41.98
C THR A 10 -50.60 26.05 -42.54
N LEU A 11 -49.51 26.49 -41.88
CA LEU A 11 -48.33 27.19 -42.41
C LEU A 11 -48.43 27.63 -43.87
N VAL A 12 -48.40 28.94 -44.14
CA VAL A 12 -47.31 29.72 -44.76
C VAL A 12 -47.81 31.18 -44.75
N VAL A 13 -47.09 32.17 -44.23
CA VAL A 13 -46.38 33.23 -44.99
C VAL A 13 -46.09 34.30 -43.92
N PHE A 14 -44.85 34.45 -43.44
CA PHE A 14 -43.91 35.51 -43.84
C PHE A 14 -44.52 36.91 -44.01
N LEU A 15 -43.90 37.91 -43.38
CA LEU A 15 -44.09 39.36 -43.60
C LEU A 15 -45.35 40.01 -43.02
N SER A 16 -45.23 40.48 -41.78
CA SER A 16 -45.32 41.92 -41.49
C SER A 16 -44.49 42.24 -40.25
N ILE A 17 -43.19 42.38 -40.49
CA ILE A 17 -42.26 43.16 -39.67
C ILE A 17 -42.57 44.62 -40.01
N PHE A 18 -42.95 45.44 -39.02
CA PHE A 18 -42.34 46.75 -38.74
C PHE A 18 -43.08 47.49 -37.62
N TYR A 19 -42.29 48.09 -36.72
CA TYR A 19 -42.63 49.11 -35.72
C TYR A 19 -43.38 48.64 -34.46
N PHE A 20 -43.07 49.04 -33.22
CA PHE A 20 -41.93 49.71 -32.58
C PHE A 20 -42.36 49.83 -31.10
N VAL A 21 -41.47 49.46 -30.17
CA VAL A 21 -41.11 50.21 -28.94
C VAL A 21 -42.22 50.72 -27.99
N ALA A 22 -42.16 50.29 -26.71
CA ALA A 22 -41.81 51.19 -25.60
C ALA A 22 -41.88 50.50 -24.21
N ASN A 23 -40.75 50.56 -23.49
CA ASN A 23 -40.58 50.85 -22.06
C ASN A 23 -41.55 50.28 -21.02
N ALA A 24 -41.02 49.56 -20.01
CA ALA A 24 -40.81 50.13 -18.67
C ALA A 24 -40.14 49.14 -17.70
N ASN A 25 -39.33 49.74 -16.81
CA ASN A 25 -38.61 49.19 -15.68
C ASN A 25 -39.53 48.60 -14.57
N VAL A 26 -38.90 47.83 -13.68
CA VAL A 26 -38.90 47.95 -12.19
C VAL A 26 -39.12 46.61 -11.45
N GLN A 27 -38.12 46.37 -10.58
CA GLN A 27 -38.03 45.62 -9.31
C GLN A 27 -39.32 45.10 -8.64
N TYR A 28 -39.25 43.89 -8.05
CA TYR A 28 -39.13 43.62 -6.60
C TYR A 28 -39.55 42.17 -6.29
N THR A 29 -38.72 41.47 -5.50
CA THR A 29 -39.08 40.27 -4.71
C THR A 29 -40.21 40.59 -3.72
N PRO A 30 -41.12 39.66 -3.37
CA PRO A 30 -40.84 38.76 -2.24
C PRO A 30 -41.58 37.40 -2.25
N SER A 31 -41.27 36.61 -1.21
CA SER A 31 -41.79 35.31 -0.80
C SER A 31 -43.32 35.12 -0.84
N PHE A 32 -43.79 33.87 -1.03
CA PHE A 32 -44.60 33.10 -0.06
C PHE A 32 -44.96 31.69 -0.59
N ARG A 33 -45.33 30.83 0.35
CA ARG A 33 -45.44 29.35 0.37
C ARG A 33 -46.52 28.67 -0.50
N LYS A 34 -46.23 27.38 -0.76
CA LYS A 34 -47.08 26.16 -0.98
C LYS A 34 -47.72 25.96 -2.37
N PRO A 35 -48.11 24.73 -2.80
CA PRO A 35 -47.93 23.38 -2.22
C PRO A 35 -47.40 22.30 -3.21
N HIS A 36 -47.19 21.09 -2.69
CA HIS A 36 -46.74 19.87 -3.37
C HIS A 36 -47.46 19.53 -4.70
N ARG A 37 -46.65 19.15 -5.70
CA ARG A 37 -47.01 18.17 -6.73
C ARG A 37 -45.91 17.11 -6.82
N LEU A 38 -46.32 15.85 -6.67
CA LEU A 38 -45.52 14.65 -6.89
C LEU A 38 -44.90 14.69 -8.29
N HIS A 39 -43.57 14.69 -8.35
CA HIS A 39 -42.84 14.31 -9.55
C HIS A 39 -42.12 12.99 -9.29
N ASN A 40 -42.45 12.00 -10.11
CA ASN A 40 -41.59 10.86 -10.41
C ASN A 40 -40.22 11.41 -10.84
N GLY A 41 -39.28 11.43 -9.90
CA GLY A 41 -37.89 11.76 -10.15
C GLY A 41 -37.07 10.50 -9.99
N THR A 42 -36.48 10.02 -11.10
CA THR A 42 -35.25 9.23 -11.04
C THR A 42 -34.20 10.09 -10.34
N VAL A 43 -33.93 9.79 -9.07
CA VAL A 43 -32.88 10.44 -8.29
C VAL A 43 -31.53 10.02 -8.92
N PRO A 44 -30.68 10.97 -9.35
CA PRO A 44 -29.31 10.62 -9.71
C PRO A 44 -28.63 10.04 -8.47
N ILE A 45 -28.12 8.81 -8.59
CA ILE A 45 -27.35 8.17 -7.52
C ILE A 45 -26.03 8.94 -7.44
N HIS A 46 -25.93 9.86 -6.49
CA HIS A 46 -24.67 10.48 -6.12
C HIS A 46 -23.88 9.47 -5.28
N SER A 47 -22.87 8.86 -5.89
CA SER A 47 -21.85 8.10 -5.20
C SER A 47 -20.97 9.04 -4.36
N GLN A 48 -20.61 8.58 -3.17
CA GLN A 48 -19.72 9.30 -2.26
C GLN A 48 -18.47 8.45 -2.01
N THR A 49 -17.31 9.05 -2.22
CA THR A 49 -16.05 8.46 -1.80
C THR A 49 -15.83 8.77 -0.34
N VAL A 50 -15.52 7.74 0.45
CA VAL A 50 -15.18 7.90 1.86
C VAL A 50 -13.67 8.05 1.95
N ASN A 51 -13.20 9.29 2.14
CA ASN A 51 -11.82 9.49 2.57
C ASN A 51 -11.73 9.32 4.09
N MET A 52 -10.72 8.61 4.56
CA MET A 52 -10.48 8.39 5.97
C MET A 52 -9.10 8.93 6.31
N ASP A 53 -9.06 10.07 6.98
CA ASP A 53 -7.80 10.55 7.55
C ASP A 53 -7.68 9.95 8.97
N PHE A 54 -6.52 9.38 9.30
CA PHE A 54 -6.25 8.74 10.58
C PHE A 54 -5.12 9.47 11.31
N GLU A 55 -5.31 9.69 12.61
CA GLU A 55 -4.28 10.26 13.47
C GLU A 55 -4.25 9.52 14.81
N SER A 56 -3.07 9.14 15.27
CA SER A 56 -2.84 8.51 16.57
C SER A 56 -1.93 9.39 17.42
N ARG A 57 -2.27 9.52 18.70
CA ARG A 57 -1.75 10.56 19.58
C ARG A 57 -1.66 10.04 21.01
N ASN A 58 -0.52 10.24 21.67
CA ASN A 58 -0.34 9.83 23.05
C ASN A 58 -1.12 10.74 24.01
N VAL A 59 -1.85 10.15 24.96
CA VAL A 59 -2.60 10.89 25.97
C VAL A 59 -1.66 11.30 27.09
N GLU A 60 -1.65 12.59 27.42
CA GLU A 60 -0.85 13.10 28.52
C GLU A 60 -1.21 12.45 29.83
N ASN A 61 -0.19 11.98 30.52
CA ASN A 61 -0.27 11.48 31.88
C ASN A 61 -1.09 10.20 32.09
N GLU A 62 -1.53 9.55 31.01
CA GLU A 62 -2.32 8.31 31.07
C GLU A 62 -1.52 7.13 30.50
N PHE A 63 -1.42 6.06 31.28
CA PHE A 63 -0.68 4.85 30.94
C PHE A 63 -1.59 3.62 31.01
N ILE A 64 -1.49 2.76 30.01
CA ILE A 64 -2.06 1.42 30.01
C ILE A 64 -1.03 0.50 30.66
N ILE A 65 -1.42 -0.07 31.80
CA ILE A 65 -0.66 -1.12 32.49
C ILE A 65 -1.28 -2.45 32.07
N THR A 66 -0.53 -3.25 31.35
CA THR A 66 -0.91 -4.62 30.97
C THR A 66 -0.32 -5.61 31.95
N PHE A 67 -1.06 -6.65 32.30
CA PHE A 67 -0.71 -7.67 33.28
C PHE A 67 -0.48 -9.02 32.60
N ASN A 68 0.25 -9.91 33.29
CA ASN A 68 0.54 -11.26 32.79
C ASN A 68 -0.68 -12.20 32.76
N GLY A 69 -1.85 -11.74 33.22
CA GLY A 69 -3.08 -12.54 33.25
C GLY A 69 -4.32 -11.69 33.52
N TYR A 70 -5.48 -12.36 33.52
CA TYR A 70 -6.78 -11.74 33.79
C TYR A 70 -7.06 -11.70 35.28
N TYR A 71 -7.17 -10.50 35.83
CA TYR A 71 -7.39 -10.28 37.26
C TYR A 71 -8.68 -9.47 37.50
N LEU A 72 -9.26 -9.57 38.69
CA LEU A 72 -10.32 -8.66 39.12
C LEU A 72 -9.76 -7.27 39.44
N SER A 73 -10.58 -6.23 39.36
CA SER A 73 -10.17 -4.85 39.62
C SER A 73 -9.48 -4.66 40.98
N SER A 74 -9.95 -5.35 42.03
CA SER A 74 -9.34 -5.31 43.37
C SER A 74 -7.94 -5.93 43.45
N ALA A 75 -7.62 -6.89 42.58
CA ALA A 75 -6.29 -7.48 42.50
C ALA A 75 -5.33 -6.57 41.71
N ARG A 76 -5.77 -6.06 40.55
CA ARG A 76 -4.97 -5.10 39.75
C ARG A 76 -4.63 -3.85 40.53
N SER A 77 -5.61 -3.28 41.25
CA SER A 77 -5.39 -2.13 42.12
C SER A 77 -4.34 -2.41 43.18
N ARG A 78 -4.34 -3.61 43.81
CA ARG A 78 -3.31 -4.00 44.78
C ARG A 78 -1.91 -4.10 44.16
N PHE A 79 -1.78 -4.65 42.94
CA PHE A 79 -0.50 -4.72 42.23
C PHE A 79 0.07 -3.33 41.92
N ILE A 80 -0.79 -2.42 41.46
CA ILE A 80 -0.40 -1.02 41.18
C ILE A 80 0.00 -0.32 42.48
N THR A 81 -0.81 -0.44 43.54
CA THR A 81 -0.51 0.16 44.84
C THR A 81 0.78 -0.39 45.43
N SER A 82 1.08 -1.68 45.30
CA SER A 82 2.34 -2.25 45.79
C SER A 82 3.55 -1.78 45.00
N ALA A 83 3.43 -1.68 43.67
CA ALA A 83 4.51 -1.19 42.82
C ALA A 83 4.87 0.28 43.11
N LEU A 84 3.86 1.12 43.32
CA LEU A 84 4.04 2.56 43.51
C LEU A 84 4.25 2.99 44.98
N ARG A 85 4.30 2.04 45.92
CA ARG A 85 4.41 2.32 47.36
C ARG A 85 5.73 3.01 47.73
N ASP A 86 6.81 2.63 47.08
CA ASP A 86 8.18 3.07 47.41
C ASP A 86 8.70 4.17 46.46
N ALA A 87 7.90 4.60 45.46
CA ALA A 87 8.33 5.44 44.34
C ALA A 87 8.07 6.95 44.52
N ASP A 88 7.83 7.43 45.75
CA ASP A 88 7.50 8.85 46.08
C ASP A 88 6.40 9.47 45.18
N ALA A 89 5.54 8.61 44.62
CA ALA A 89 4.53 8.97 43.62
C ALA A 89 3.22 9.35 44.32
N ASP A 90 3.20 10.49 45.01
CA ASP A 90 2.05 10.94 45.81
C ASP A 90 0.81 11.38 45.00
N SER A 91 0.77 11.19 43.68
CA SER A 91 -0.35 11.66 42.85
C SER A 91 -0.67 10.79 41.63
N TRP A 92 -1.16 9.57 41.87
CA TRP A 92 -1.73 8.72 40.82
C TRP A 92 -3.19 8.32 41.11
N ASP A 93 -3.98 8.14 40.04
CA ASP A 93 -5.36 7.69 40.10
C ASP A 93 -5.61 6.62 39.03
N ILE A 94 -6.28 5.52 39.38
CA ILE A 94 -6.80 4.57 38.38
C ILE A 94 -8.04 5.19 37.73
N LEU A 95 -8.06 5.28 36.40
CA LEU A 95 -9.21 5.81 35.69
C LEU A 95 -10.40 4.83 35.78
N PRO A 96 -11.59 5.29 36.18
CA PRO A 96 -12.75 4.43 36.28
C PRO A 96 -13.20 3.98 34.89
N ARG A 97 -13.36 2.68 34.70
CA ARG A 97 -13.92 2.08 33.48
C ARG A 97 -15.42 1.89 33.68
N THR A 98 -16.25 2.75 33.08
CA THR A 98 -17.72 2.67 33.19
C THR A 98 -18.34 2.08 31.92
N ASN A 99 -17.99 0.85 31.60
CA ASN A 99 -18.43 0.15 30.40
C ASN A 99 -18.91 -1.28 30.74
N PRO A 100 -19.50 -2.03 29.79
CA PRO A 100 -20.01 -3.38 30.04
C PRO A 100 -18.95 -4.38 30.55
N ALA A 101 -17.66 -4.14 30.30
CA ALA A 101 -16.57 -5.01 30.75
C ALA A 101 -16.07 -4.71 32.17
N TYR A 102 -16.55 -3.66 32.85
CA TYR A 102 -15.94 -3.20 34.11
C TYR A 102 -15.89 -4.28 35.20
N ALA A 103 -16.93 -5.11 35.28
CA ALA A 103 -17.07 -6.16 36.28
C ALA A 103 -16.36 -7.47 35.89
N LEU A 104 -15.90 -7.58 34.64
CA LEU A 104 -15.19 -8.76 34.16
C LEU A 104 -13.72 -8.69 34.59
N PRO A 105 -13.07 -9.86 34.79
CA PRO A 105 -11.63 -9.92 34.82
C PRO A 105 -11.05 -9.26 33.55
N SER A 106 -10.00 -8.48 33.72
CA SER A 106 -9.27 -7.82 32.63
C SER A 106 -7.78 -7.95 32.91
N ASP A 107 -7.01 -7.93 31.83
CA ASP A 107 -5.56 -8.00 31.77
C ASP A 107 -4.91 -6.62 31.68
N PHE A 108 -5.68 -5.54 31.79
CA PHE A 108 -5.13 -4.19 31.82
C PHE A 108 -5.87 -3.26 32.78
N GLU A 109 -5.22 -2.16 33.13
CA GLU A 109 -5.81 -1.01 33.82
C GLU A 109 -5.24 0.29 33.24
N VAL A 110 -5.98 1.39 33.33
CA VAL A 110 -5.50 2.71 32.91
C VAL A 110 -5.18 3.55 34.14
N LEU A 111 -3.94 4.02 34.22
CA LEU A 111 -3.42 4.80 35.32
C LEU A 111 -3.14 6.24 34.87
N LYS A 112 -3.61 7.21 35.65
CA LYS A 112 -3.26 8.62 35.47
C LYS A 112 -2.22 9.04 36.50
N ILE A 113 -1.03 9.44 36.08
CA ILE A 113 0.07 9.88 36.95
C ILE A 113 0.27 11.39 36.79
N ARG A 114 0.00 12.19 37.83
CA ARG A 114 -0.01 13.66 37.73
C ARG A 114 1.38 14.29 37.73
N ASN A 115 2.39 13.61 38.28
CA ASN A 115 3.77 14.07 38.33
C ASN A 115 4.70 12.92 37.89
N HIS A 116 5.20 12.97 36.65
CA HIS A 116 6.03 11.89 36.08
C HIS A 116 7.45 11.93 36.62
N THR A 117 7.70 11.30 37.77
CA THR A 117 9.05 10.83 38.06
C THR A 117 9.32 9.61 37.18
N ARG A 118 10.48 9.56 36.50
CA ARG A 118 10.92 8.35 35.76
C ARG A 118 10.88 7.10 36.64
N GLU A 119 11.06 7.29 37.95
CA GLU A 119 11.02 6.27 39.00
C GLU A 119 9.65 5.58 39.11
N GLY A 120 8.53 6.30 38.98
CA GLY A 120 7.20 5.70 39.10
C GLY A 120 6.82 4.76 37.95
N VAL A 121 7.18 5.11 36.72
CA VAL A 121 6.96 4.24 35.54
C VAL A 121 7.89 3.02 35.61
N SER A 122 9.17 3.23 35.95
CA SER A 122 10.13 2.13 36.13
C SER A 122 9.67 1.15 37.21
N ALA A 123 9.16 1.64 38.35
CA ALA A 123 8.67 0.78 39.43
C ALA A 123 7.48 -0.10 39.00
N LEU A 124 6.64 0.38 38.09
CA LEU A 124 5.55 -0.41 37.51
C LEU A 124 6.08 -1.47 36.53
N GLU A 125 7.05 -1.12 35.71
CA GLU A 125 7.69 -2.06 34.76
C GLU A 125 8.43 -3.19 35.47
N ASP A 126 9.04 -2.91 36.63
CA ASP A 126 9.78 -3.88 37.43
C ASP A 126 8.87 -4.85 38.23
N HIS A 127 7.56 -4.59 38.29
CA HIS A 127 6.65 -5.42 39.09
C HIS A 127 6.35 -6.77 38.39
N PRO A 128 6.48 -7.92 39.08
CA PRO A 128 6.43 -9.25 38.43
C PRO A 128 5.07 -9.64 37.82
N ALA A 129 3.98 -8.99 38.24
CA ALA A 129 2.65 -9.20 37.66
C ALA A 129 2.37 -8.31 36.42
N VAL A 130 3.19 -7.27 36.21
CA VAL A 130 3.04 -6.35 35.09
C VAL A 130 3.79 -6.94 33.89
N LYS A 131 3.12 -6.96 32.75
CA LYS A 131 3.70 -7.39 31.47
C LYS A 131 4.42 -6.23 30.79
N ARG A 132 3.74 -5.08 30.75
CA ARG A 132 4.23 -3.87 30.07
C ARG A 132 3.45 -2.64 30.53
N VAL A 133 4.14 -1.51 30.60
CA VAL A 133 3.54 -0.18 30.77
C VAL A 133 3.70 0.56 29.44
N THR A 134 2.61 1.15 28.95
CA THR A 134 2.59 1.90 27.68
C THR A 134 1.79 3.16 27.85
N GLN A 135 2.16 4.22 27.16
CA GLN A 135 1.33 5.42 27.15
C GLN A 135 0.01 5.13 26.41
N GLN A 136 -1.12 5.57 26.97
CA GLN A 136 -2.41 5.41 26.32
C GLN A 136 -2.44 6.23 25.03
N LYS A 137 -2.99 5.67 23.95
CA LYS A 137 -3.20 6.40 22.70
C LYS A 137 -4.66 6.77 22.52
N MET A 138 -4.88 7.96 21.99
CA MET A 138 -6.12 8.45 21.43
C MET A 138 -5.99 8.42 19.92
N VAL A 139 -7.01 7.87 19.26
CA VAL A 139 -7.11 7.79 17.81
C VAL A 139 -8.24 8.68 17.35
N THR A 140 -7.96 9.58 16.41
CA THR A 140 -8.98 10.38 15.74
C THR A 140 -9.08 9.95 14.29
N ARG A 141 -10.31 9.73 13.83
CA ARG A 141 -10.63 9.44 12.44
C ARG A 141 -11.39 10.62 11.85
N SER A 142 -11.14 11.00 10.61
CA SER A 142 -12.02 11.94 9.91
C SER A 142 -12.59 11.31 8.63
N VAL A 143 -13.85 10.92 8.71
CA VAL A 143 -14.67 10.42 7.59
C VAL A 143 -15.16 11.64 6.82
N LYS A 144 -14.51 11.94 5.70
CA LYS A 144 -14.97 12.96 4.76
C LYS A 144 -15.68 12.27 3.60
N SER A 145 -16.99 12.51 3.45
CA SER A 145 -17.73 12.09 2.27
C SER A 145 -17.57 13.14 1.17
N LEU A 146 -16.85 12.78 0.12
CA LEU A 146 -16.68 13.63 -1.06
C LEU A 146 -17.59 13.13 -2.20
N PRO A 147 -18.30 14.01 -2.92
CA PRO A 147 -19.03 13.60 -4.12
C PRO A 147 -18.04 13.07 -5.17
N GLU A 148 -18.36 11.92 -5.77
CA GLU A 148 -17.53 11.28 -6.79
C GLU A 148 -17.41 12.21 -8.02
N VAL A 149 -16.19 12.48 -8.47
CA VAL A 149 -15.91 13.19 -9.73
C VAL A 149 -15.81 12.10 -10.82
N ASP A 150 -16.58 12.24 -11.90
CA ASP A 150 -16.61 11.27 -13.01
C ASP A 150 -15.19 10.87 -13.44
N ASP A 151 -14.92 9.55 -13.45
CA ASP A 151 -13.67 8.90 -13.90
C ASP A 151 -13.53 9.01 -15.44
N GLU A 152 -13.53 10.24 -15.95
CA GLU A 152 -12.97 10.53 -17.27
C GLU A 152 -11.45 10.67 -17.10
N TYR A 153 -10.71 10.02 -17.99
CA TYR A 153 -9.25 10.04 -18.10
C TYR A 153 -8.74 11.50 -18.15
N MET A 154 -8.53 12.13 -16.99
CA MET A 154 -7.83 13.39 -16.88
C MET A 154 -6.33 13.08 -16.83
N PRO A 155 -5.53 13.43 -17.85
CA PRO A 155 -4.11 13.63 -17.58
C PRO A 155 -4.03 14.77 -16.57
N TRP A 156 -3.28 14.54 -15.48
CA TRP A 156 -2.91 15.52 -14.49
C TRP A 156 -2.79 16.93 -15.10
N ARG A 157 -3.75 17.82 -14.79
CA ARG A 157 -3.71 19.21 -15.25
C ARG A 157 -2.94 20.03 -14.22
N SER A 158 -1.63 20.12 -14.44
CA SER A 158 -0.82 21.22 -13.93
C SER A 158 -1.39 22.56 -14.42
N SER A 159 -1.59 23.51 -13.52
CA SER A 159 -1.95 24.89 -13.85
C SER A 159 -0.87 25.54 -14.72
N ARG A 160 -1.09 25.65 -16.04
CA ARG A 160 -0.31 26.55 -16.92
C ARG A 160 -1.23 27.56 -17.61
N PRO A 161 -0.91 28.86 -17.60
CA PRO A 161 -1.57 29.84 -18.45
C PRO A 161 -1.10 29.69 -19.90
N THR A 162 -2.03 29.82 -20.83
CA THR A 162 -1.83 29.72 -22.27
C THR A 162 -0.96 30.86 -22.82
N LYS A 163 0.07 30.51 -23.62
CA LYS A 163 0.43 31.12 -24.93
C LYS A 163 1.83 30.67 -25.39
N ARG A 164 1.90 29.82 -26.41
CA ARG A 164 2.51 30.13 -27.73
C ARG A 164 2.69 28.87 -28.57
N THR A 165 2.38 29.07 -29.85
CA THR A 165 2.54 28.23 -31.03
C THR A 165 4.01 28.03 -31.41
N SER A 166 4.44 26.81 -31.73
CA SER A 166 5.16 26.49 -32.98
C SER A 166 5.39 24.98 -33.15
N LEU A 167 5.53 24.59 -34.40
CA LEU A 167 5.47 23.24 -34.97
C LEU A 167 6.85 22.55 -35.00
N SER A 168 6.87 21.24 -34.75
CA SER A 168 7.93 20.27 -35.16
C SER A 168 7.50 18.86 -34.66
N LEU A 169 6.73 18.00 -35.36
CA LEU A 169 7.04 17.09 -36.49
C LEU A 169 8.12 16.00 -36.25
N GLY A 170 7.66 14.77 -35.93
CA GLY A 170 8.34 13.46 -36.04
C GLY A 170 8.89 12.89 -34.72
N SER A 171 8.72 11.62 -34.31
CA SER A 171 8.07 10.43 -34.91
C SER A 171 8.00 9.25 -33.90
N SER A 172 6.79 8.70 -33.72
CA SER A 172 6.38 7.27 -33.64
C SER A 172 6.69 6.41 -32.39
N PHE A 173 5.71 5.97 -31.60
CA PHE A 173 4.64 4.95 -31.86
C PHE A 173 5.12 3.49 -32.00
N TRP A 174 4.72 2.65 -31.04
CA TRP A 174 4.17 1.31 -31.30
C TRP A 174 2.88 1.11 -30.50
N HIS A 175 1.76 0.98 -31.22
CA HIS A 175 0.47 0.54 -30.73
C HIS A 175 0.39 -0.99 -30.78
N SER A 176 -0.02 -1.62 -29.68
CA SER A 176 -0.74 -2.90 -29.73
C SER A 176 -2.17 -2.63 -30.23
N THR A 177 -2.52 -3.24 -31.36
CA THR A 177 -3.85 -3.12 -31.98
C THR A 177 -4.69 -4.36 -31.64
N GLY A 178 -5.50 -4.26 -30.58
CA GLY A 178 -6.62 -5.15 -30.30
C GLY A 178 -7.94 -4.42 -30.56
N ARG A 179 -8.70 -4.87 -31.56
CA ARG A 179 -9.95 -4.25 -32.04
C ARG A 179 -11.05 -4.25 -30.97
N TYR A 180 -11.37 -3.08 -30.41
CA TYR A 180 -12.63 -2.84 -29.71
C TYR A 180 -13.75 -2.60 -30.72
N THR A 181 -14.65 -3.57 -30.89
CA THR A 181 -15.93 -3.33 -31.54
C THR A 181 -16.91 -2.70 -30.55
N ASN A 182 -17.40 -1.52 -30.92
CA ASN A 182 -18.47 -0.77 -30.26
C ASN A 182 -19.59 -1.66 -29.68
N ARG A 183 -19.75 -1.67 -28.35
CA ARG A 183 -21.05 -1.87 -27.70
C ARG A 183 -21.39 -0.61 -26.92
N ARG A 184 -22.35 0.14 -27.47
CA ARG A 184 -23.08 1.21 -26.80
C ARG A 184 -23.78 0.68 -25.54
N LEU A 185 -23.57 1.39 -24.43
CA LEU A 185 -24.58 1.80 -23.44
C LEU A 185 -25.75 0.81 -23.22
N LEU A 186 -25.47 -0.26 -22.48
CA LEU A 186 -26.41 -0.68 -21.44
C LEU A 186 -25.92 0.00 -20.17
N ARG A 187 -26.66 1.01 -19.67
CA ARG A 187 -26.50 1.44 -18.28
C ARG A 187 -26.62 0.18 -17.43
N ALA A 188 -25.52 -0.24 -16.80
CA ALA A 188 -25.52 -1.38 -15.92
C ALA A 188 -26.61 -1.16 -14.87
N VAL A 189 -27.62 -2.03 -14.84
CA VAL A 189 -28.48 -2.15 -13.68
C VAL A 189 -27.54 -2.32 -12.49
N PRO A 190 -27.61 -1.51 -11.42
CA PRO A 190 -26.73 -1.65 -10.27
C PRO A 190 -26.86 -3.09 -9.77
N ARG A 191 -25.83 -3.92 -10.01
CA ARG A 191 -25.85 -5.30 -9.57
C ARG A 191 -25.73 -5.29 -8.05
N GLU A 192 -26.64 -5.97 -7.37
CA GLU A 192 -26.45 -6.25 -5.95
C GLU A 192 -25.15 -7.03 -5.79
N ILE A 193 -24.33 -6.60 -4.83
CA ILE A 193 -22.99 -7.17 -4.61
C ILE A 193 -23.05 -8.65 -4.22
N THR A 194 -24.11 -9.04 -3.53
CA THR A 194 -24.41 -10.42 -3.15
C THR A 194 -24.63 -11.30 -4.37
N SER A 195 -25.39 -10.85 -5.37
CA SER A 195 -25.54 -11.57 -6.65
C SER A 195 -24.25 -11.56 -7.47
N ALA A 196 -23.48 -10.46 -7.44
CA ALA A 196 -22.21 -10.38 -8.14
C ALA A 196 -21.16 -11.38 -7.62
N LEU A 197 -21.24 -11.72 -6.34
CA LEU A 197 -20.41 -12.73 -5.67
C LEU A 197 -21.14 -14.06 -5.44
N GLN A 198 -22.30 -14.28 -6.07
CA GLN A 198 -23.03 -15.55 -6.08
C GLN A 198 -23.46 -16.06 -4.69
N ALA A 199 -23.81 -15.17 -3.76
CA ALA A 199 -24.30 -15.53 -2.43
C ALA A 199 -25.67 -16.24 -2.46
N ASP A 200 -26.44 -16.02 -3.51
CA ASP A 200 -27.72 -16.67 -3.80
C ASP A 200 -27.62 -18.20 -3.80
N ILE A 201 -26.52 -18.76 -4.31
CA ILE A 201 -26.28 -20.20 -4.34
C ILE A 201 -26.28 -20.78 -2.91
N LEU A 202 -25.60 -20.13 -1.96
CA LEU A 202 -25.55 -20.60 -0.58
C LEU A 202 -26.89 -20.37 0.15
N TRP A 203 -27.61 -19.30 -0.17
CA TRP A 203 -28.96 -19.07 0.35
C TRP A 203 -29.95 -20.15 -0.12
N GLU A 204 -29.87 -20.57 -1.38
CA GLU A 204 -30.68 -21.66 -1.92
C GLU A 204 -30.37 -23.02 -1.26
N MET A 205 -29.12 -23.19 -0.79
CA MET A 205 -28.72 -24.34 0.03
C MET A 205 -29.20 -24.25 1.49
N GLY A 206 -29.84 -23.15 1.88
CA GLY A 206 -30.39 -22.93 3.22
C GLY A 206 -29.44 -22.26 4.22
N TYR A 207 -28.28 -21.79 3.77
CA TYR A 207 -27.32 -21.08 4.62
C TYR A 207 -27.54 -19.58 4.52
N SER A 208 -27.67 -18.87 5.64
CA SER A 208 -27.97 -17.44 5.66
C SER A 208 -27.25 -16.68 6.78
N GLY A 209 -26.24 -17.31 7.42
CA GLY A 209 -25.53 -16.75 8.58
C GLY A 209 -26.10 -17.19 9.94
N SER A 210 -27.13 -18.03 9.97
CA SER A 210 -27.78 -18.46 11.21
C SER A 210 -26.78 -19.09 12.20
N GLY A 211 -26.86 -18.70 13.48
CA GLY A 211 -26.04 -19.23 14.56
C GLY A 211 -24.57 -18.78 14.53
N ILE A 212 -24.25 -17.75 13.76
CA ILE A 212 -22.94 -17.08 13.72
C ILE A 212 -23.06 -15.70 14.34
N ARG A 213 -22.18 -15.42 15.32
CA ARG A 213 -22.09 -14.12 16.00
C ARG A 213 -21.09 -13.22 15.31
N VAL A 214 -21.56 -12.07 14.86
CA VAL A 214 -20.74 -11.08 14.15
C VAL A 214 -20.67 -9.81 14.98
N ALA A 215 -19.45 -9.41 15.34
CA ALA A 215 -19.20 -8.13 15.97
C ALA A 215 -18.77 -7.07 14.94
N ILE A 216 -19.32 -5.88 15.08
CA ILE A 216 -19.01 -4.72 14.24
C ILE A 216 -18.51 -3.62 15.15
N PHE A 217 -17.23 -3.28 15.00
CA PHE A 217 -16.56 -2.23 15.76
C PHE A 217 -16.56 -0.96 14.91
N ASP A 218 -17.50 -0.06 15.17
CA ASP A 218 -17.71 1.11 14.31
C ASP A 218 -18.44 2.24 15.06
N THR A 219 -19.15 3.10 14.34
CA THR A 219 -19.89 4.25 14.87
C THR A 219 -21.26 3.90 15.47
N GLY A 220 -21.63 2.62 15.54
CA GLY A 220 -22.90 2.17 16.13
C GLY A 220 -23.96 1.76 15.10
N LEU A 221 -25.19 1.54 15.57
CA LEU A 221 -26.34 1.17 14.73
C LEU A 221 -27.65 1.58 15.44
N SER A 222 -28.59 2.15 14.68
CA SER A 222 -29.92 2.46 15.20
C SER A 222 -30.74 1.19 15.47
N GLU A 223 -31.37 1.13 16.65
CA GLU A 223 -32.20 -0.01 17.10
C GLU A 223 -33.36 -0.31 16.15
N LYS A 224 -33.98 0.75 15.64
CA LYS A 224 -35.26 0.70 14.91
C LYS A 224 -35.05 0.70 13.40
N HIS A 225 -33.83 0.42 12.94
CA HIS A 225 -33.51 0.48 11.54
C HIS A 225 -34.16 -0.71 10.80
N PRO A 226 -34.96 -0.46 9.74
CA PRO A 226 -35.87 -1.46 9.16
C PRO A 226 -35.18 -2.65 8.47
N HIS A 227 -33.89 -2.54 8.18
CA HIS A 227 -33.12 -3.56 7.47
C HIS A 227 -32.63 -4.71 8.37
N PHE A 228 -32.63 -4.53 9.69
CA PHE A 228 -32.00 -5.48 10.63
C PHE A 228 -33.03 -6.16 11.51
N LYS A 229 -32.89 -7.48 11.66
CA LYS A 229 -33.80 -8.31 12.45
C LYS A 229 -33.17 -8.83 13.74
N ASN A 230 -31.92 -9.31 13.66
CA ASN A 230 -31.25 -10.05 14.73
C ASN A 230 -30.17 -9.21 15.42
N ILE A 231 -30.54 -8.02 15.90
CA ILE A 231 -29.65 -7.21 16.75
C ILE A 231 -29.69 -7.80 18.16
N MET A 232 -28.65 -8.55 18.54
CA MET A 232 -28.57 -9.21 19.84
C MET A 232 -28.09 -8.24 20.92
N GLU A 233 -27.12 -7.41 20.59
CA GLU A 233 -26.52 -6.48 21.54
C GLU A 233 -26.04 -5.21 20.84
N ARG A 234 -26.22 -4.07 21.50
CA ARG A 234 -25.58 -2.79 21.16
C ARG A 234 -24.92 -2.25 22.41
N THR A 235 -23.63 -1.93 22.33
CA THR A 235 -22.83 -1.43 23.46
C THR A 235 -22.09 -0.16 23.06
N ASP A 236 -21.93 0.73 24.04
CA ASP A 236 -21.12 1.93 23.91
C ASP A 236 -19.87 1.77 24.77
N TRP A 237 -18.71 1.86 24.13
CA TRP A 237 -17.39 1.82 24.78
C TRP A 237 -16.80 3.22 24.93
N THR A 238 -17.49 4.23 24.40
CA THR A 238 -17.12 5.64 24.49
C THR A 238 -17.74 6.29 25.74
N ASN A 239 -17.39 7.55 25.96
CA ASN A 239 -17.95 8.35 27.06
C ASN A 239 -19.26 9.10 26.69
N GLU A 240 -19.78 8.94 25.46
CA GLU A 240 -20.97 9.69 25.00
C GLU A 240 -22.30 9.11 25.47
N LYS A 241 -22.31 7.89 26.04
CA LYS A 241 -23.48 7.21 26.61
C LYS A 241 -24.62 7.07 25.61
N THR A 242 -24.30 6.74 24.36
CA THR A 242 -25.26 6.50 23.28
C THR A 242 -24.87 5.27 22.47
N GLN A 243 -25.87 4.49 22.06
CA GLN A 243 -25.67 3.30 21.22
C GLN A 243 -26.02 3.56 19.75
N ASP A 244 -26.65 4.70 19.46
CA ASP A 244 -27.09 5.05 18.13
C ASP A 244 -25.95 5.58 17.26
N ASP A 245 -26.08 5.36 15.96
CA ASP A 245 -25.11 5.79 14.96
C ASP A 245 -25.35 7.26 14.57
N GLY A 246 -24.47 8.16 15.00
CA GLY A 246 -24.53 9.57 14.61
C GLY A 246 -23.96 9.88 13.22
N LEU A 247 -23.24 8.93 12.59
CA LEU A 247 -22.46 9.16 11.36
C LEU A 247 -22.96 8.33 10.16
N GLY A 248 -23.59 7.19 10.43
CA GLY A 248 -24.14 6.27 9.43
C GLY A 248 -23.14 5.23 8.91
N HIS A 249 -21.84 5.35 9.23
CA HIS A 249 -20.81 4.43 8.73
C HIS A 249 -21.04 3.01 9.26
N GLY A 250 -21.19 2.85 10.58
CA GLY A 250 -21.52 1.55 11.21
C GLY A 250 -22.81 0.94 10.68
N THR A 251 -23.84 1.76 10.45
CA THR A 251 -25.11 1.30 9.85
C THR A 251 -24.91 0.75 8.43
N PHE A 252 -24.07 1.40 7.62
CA PHE A 252 -23.75 0.92 6.28
C PHE A 252 -22.96 -0.39 6.31
N VAL A 253 -21.94 -0.47 7.17
CA VAL A 253 -21.10 -1.66 7.37
C VAL A 253 -21.96 -2.85 7.82
N ALA A 254 -22.82 -2.66 8.81
CA ALA A 254 -23.78 -3.68 9.24
C ALA A 254 -24.72 -4.10 8.10
N GLY A 255 -25.17 -3.14 7.28
CA GLY A 255 -26.05 -3.39 6.15
C GLY A 255 -25.47 -4.35 5.13
N VAL A 256 -24.21 -4.14 4.74
CA VAL A 256 -23.49 -5.02 3.81
C VAL A 256 -23.37 -6.45 4.36
N ILE A 257 -23.23 -6.60 5.68
CA ILE A 257 -23.13 -7.90 6.33
C ILE A 257 -24.49 -8.60 6.40
N SER A 258 -25.55 -7.96 6.89
CA SER A 258 -26.77 -8.68 7.30
C SER A 258 -28.11 -7.99 6.98
N SER A 259 -28.17 -7.02 6.07
CA SER A 259 -29.46 -6.41 5.66
C SER A 259 -30.40 -7.45 5.04
N GLN A 260 -31.69 -7.43 5.41
CA GLN A 260 -32.70 -8.40 4.92
C GLN A 260 -33.59 -7.90 3.78
N THR A 261 -33.93 -6.60 3.77
CA THR A 261 -34.98 -6.04 2.89
C THR A 261 -34.39 -5.40 1.64
N ASP A 262 -33.89 -4.18 1.76
CA ASP A 262 -33.24 -3.42 0.69
C ASP A 262 -31.72 -3.50 0.84
N CYS A 263 -30.99 -3.53 -0.28
CA CYS A 263 -29.53 -3.67 -0.29
C CYS A 263 -29.08 -4.87 0.55
N LYS A 264 -29.55 -6.05 0.14
CA LYS A 264 -29.39 -7.30 0.86
C LYS A 264 -27.93 -7.58 1.22
N GLY A 265 -27.69 -7.88 2.49
CA GLY A 265 -26.39 -8.30 2.99
C GLY A 265 -26.15 -9.79 2.76
N PHE A 266 -24.91 -10.24 2.94
CA PHE A 266 -24.51 -11.63 2.69
C PHE A 266 -25.12 -12.64 3.68
N ALA A 267 -25.23 -12.26 4.95
CA ALA A 267 -25.62 -13.12 6.07
C ALA A 267 -26.81 -12.52 6.84
N PRO A 268 -28.02 -12.48 6.24
CA PRO A 268 -29.18 -11.80 6.82
C PRO A 268 -29.67 -12.37 8.16
N ASP A 269 -29.39 -13.63 8.48
CA ASP A 269 -29.84 -14.28 9.74
C ASP A 269 -28.74 -14.34 10.82
N ALA A 270 -27.60 -13.68 10.60
CA ALA A 270 -26.53 -13.60 11.59
C ALA A 270 -26.93 -12.85 12.87
N GLU A 271 -26.32 -13.22 13.99
CA GLU A 271 -26.48 -12.56 15.29
C GLU A 271 -25.56 -11.33 15.36
N LEU A 272 -26.12 -10.11 15.33
CA LEU A 272 -25.34 -8.88 15.33
C LEU A 272 -25.02 -8.38 16.73
N TYR A 273 -23.73 -8.09 16.95
CA TYR A 273 -23.18 -7.44 18.12
C TYR A 273 -22.54 -6.11 17.70
N ILE A 274 -23.18 -4.99 18.01
CA ILE A 274 -22.73 -3.68 17.56
C ILE A 274 -21.97 -2.97 18.67
N PHE A 275 -20.66 -2.83 18.49
CA PHE A 275 -19.79 -2.21 19.47
C PHE A 275 -19.41 -0.83 18.96
N ARG A 276 -20.02 0.20 19.56
CA ARG A 276 -19.66 1.58 19.28
C ARG A 276 -18.35 1.90 20.00
N VAL A 277 -17.29 2.09 19.22
CA VAL A 277 -15.94 2.39 19.73
C VAL A 277 -15.43 3.76 19.28
N PHE A 278 -16.21 4.48 18.47
CA PHE A 278 -15.94 5.86 18.06
C PHE A 278 -17.05 6.79 18.54
N THR A 279 -16.64 7.97 19.00
CA THR A 279 -17.55 9.08 19.31
C THR A 279 -18.10 9.70 18.02
N ASN A 280 -19.09 10.60 18.13
CA ASN A 280 -19.59 11.35 16.96
C ASN A 280 -18.55 12.34 16.44
N ASN A 281 -17.63 12.76 17.31
CA ASN A 281 -16.42 13.50 16.93
C ASN A 281 -15.32 12.59 16.38
N GLN A 282 -15.60 11.29 16.20
CA GLN A 282 -14.72 10.30 15.60
C GLN A 282 -13.40 10.07 16.35
N VAL A 283 -13.45 10.27 17.66
CA VAL A 283 -12.36 9.95 18.61
C VAL A 283 -12.59 8.58 19.22
N SER A 284 -11.52 7.82 19.41
CA SER A 284 -11.43 6.56 20.13
C SER A 284 -10.17 6.52 20.99
N TYR A 285 -10.09 5.59 21.94
CA TYR A 285 -8.90 5.33 22.75
C TYR A 285 -8.53 3.86 22.67
N THR A 286 -7.24 3.55 22.74
CA THR A 286 -6.75 2.16 22.77
C THR A 286 -7.45 1.35 23.86
N SER A 287 -7.60 1.91 25.06
CA SER A 287 -8.26 1.24 26.19
C SER A 287 -9.71 0.85 25.91
N TRP A 288 -10.44 1.61 25.08
CA TRP A 288 -11.80 1.27 24.66
C TRP A 288 -11.81 0.04 23.74
N PHE A 289 -10.86 -0.06 22.81
CA PHE A 289 -10.67 -1.25 21.99
C PHE A 289 -10.30 -2.46 22.85
N LEU A 290 -9.39 -2.31 23.81
CA LEU A 290 -8.98 -3.42 24.69
C LEU A 290 -10.16 -4.00 25.48
N ASP A 291 -10.98 -3.14 26.08
CA ASP A 291 -12.18 -3.58 26.80
C ASP A 291 -13.22 -4.20 25.85
N ALA A 292 -13.45 -3.61 24.68
CA ALA A 292 -14.36 -4.13 23.67
C ALA A 292 -13.91 -5.51 23.14
N PHE A 293 -12.60 -5.72 22.92
CA PHE A 293 -12.04 -7.00 22.53
C PHE A 293 -12.16 -8.05 23.64
N ASN A 294 -11.82 -7.70 24.89
CA ASN A 294 -12.03 -8.58 26.04
C ASN A 294 -13.49 -9.02 26.15
N TYR A 295 -14.42 -8.11 25.89
CA TYR A 295 -15.85 -8.41 25.88
C TYR A 295 -16.28 -9.26 24.68
N ALA A 296 -15.71 -9.04 23.50
CA ALA A 296 -15.95 -9.89 22.31
C ALA A 296 -15.50 -11.34 22.56
N ILE A 297 -14.35 -11.53 23.20
CA ILE A 297 -13.86 -12.85 23.64
C ILE A 297 -14.85 -13.47 24.63
N HIS A 298 -15.27 -12.71 25.64
CA HIS A 298 -16.25 -13.17 26.63
C HIS A 298 -17.59 -13.59 26.01
N ARG A 299 -18.06 -12.84 25.00
CA ARG A 299 -19.28 -13.14 24.24
C ARG A 299 -19.11 -14.26 23.20
N LYS A 300 -17.89 -14.78 23.03
CA LYS A 300 -17.54 -15.83 22.06
C LYS A 300 -17.99 -15.44 20.65
N ILE A 301 -17.63 -14.23 20.23
CA ILE A 301 -17.86 -13.75 18.86
C ILE A 301 -17.14 -14.68 17.88
N ASN A 302 -17.75 -14.93 16.72
CA ASN A 302 -17.15 -15.78 15.69
C ASN A 302 -16.38 -14.95 14.65
N VAL A 303 -16.99 -13.85 14.20
CA VAL A 303 -16.43 -12.97 13.17
C VAL A 303 -16.43 -11.54 13.70
N LEU A 304 -15.31 -10.84 13.53
CA LEU A 304 -15.19 -9.42 13.86
C LEU A 304 -14.82 -8.64 12.60
N ASN A 305 -15.64 -7.66 12.24
CA ASN A 305 -15.30 -6.70 11.20
C ASN A 305 -14.78 -5.40 11.84
N LEU A 306 -13.57 -5.02 11.44
CA LEU A 306 -12.97 -3.73 11.76
C LEU A 306 -12.68 -2.99 10.46
N SER A 307 -13.68 -2.23 9.97
CA SER A 307 -13.60 -1.38 8.76
C SER A 307 -12.75 -0.13 8.95
N ILE A 308 -11.76 -0.19 9.84
CA ILE A 308 -10.97 0.91 10.34
C ILE A 308 -9.56 0.39 10.49
N GLY A 309 -8.60 1.24 10.19
CA GLY A 309 -7.19 1.00 10.48
C GLY A 309 -6.43 2.32 10.43
N GLY A 310 -5.22 2.29 10.94
CA GLY A 310 -4.26 3.40 10.79
C GLY A 310 -2.83 2.87 10.77
N PRO A 311 -1.83 3.72 10.49
CA PRO A 311 -0.44 3.30 10.32
C PRO A 311 0.22 2.80 11.61
N ASP A 312 -0.45 2.87 12.75
CA ASP A 312 0.15 2.70 14.07
C ASP A 312 0.19 1.24 14.57
N PHE A 313 0.99 0.41 13.92
CA PHE A 313 1.35 -0.93 14.41
C PHE A 313 2.20 -0.91 15.70
N MET A 314 2.64 0.27 16.16
CA MET A 314 3.43 0.45 17.40
C MET A 314 2.55 0.54 18.66
N ASP A 315 1.22 0.58 18.53
CA ASP A 315 0.31 0.40 19.66
C ASP A 315 0.31 -1.08 20.11
N HIS A 316 1.39 -1.48 20.79
CA HIS A 316 1.59 -2.86 21.22
C HIS A 316 0.43 -3.43 22.05
N PRO A 317 -0.22 -2.69 22.99
CA PRO A 317 -1.42 -3.18 23.66
C PRO A 317 -2.52 -3.57 22.68
N PHE A 318 -2.76 -2.76 21.64
CA PHE A 318 -3.76 -3.06 20.61
C PHE A 318 -3.38 -4.30 19.79
N VAL A 319 -2.13 -4.37 19.29
CA VAL A 319 -1.65 -5.50 18.48
C VAL A 319 -1.63 -6.81 19.28
N ASP A 320 -1.14 -6.80 20.51
CA ASP A 320 -1.17 -7.96 21.41
C ASP A 320 -2.61 -8.45 21.62
N LYS A 321 -3.57 -7.53 21.73
CA LYS A 321 -4.98 -7.87 21.90
C LYS A 321 -5.61 -8.42 20.63
N VAL A 322 -5.20 -7.96 19.45
CA VAL A 322 -5.58 -8.55 18.15
C VAL A 322 -5.09 -10.00 18.06
N TRP A 323 -3.85 -10.27 18.47
CA TRP A 323 -3.31 -11.64 18.53
C TRP A 323 -4.09 -12.51 19.51
N GLU A 324 -4.39 -12.00 20.70
CA GLU A 324 -5.20 -12.74 21.66
C GLU A 324 -6.64 -13.01 21.16
N LEU A 325 -7.27 -12.02 20.52
CA LEU A 325 -8.60 -12.14 19.94
C LEU A 325 -8.63 -13.28 18.91
N THR A 326 -7.67 -13.30 17.99
CA THR A 326 -7.56 -14.38 16.98
C THR A 326 -7.20 -15.72 17.63
N ALA A 327 -6.34 -15.75 18.65
CA ALA A 327 -6.04 -16.97 19.43
C ALA A 327 -7.31 -17.59 20.07
N ASN A 328 -8.29 -16.76 20.43
CA ASN A 328 -9.61 -17.17 20.90
C ASN A 328 -10.59 -17.57 19.76
N LYS A 329 -10.06 -17.91 18.58
CA LYS A 329 -10.78 -18.36 17.38
C LYS A 329 -11.72 -17.32 16.74
N VAL A 330 -11.57 -16.04 17.06
CA VAL A 330 -12.32 -14.97 16.39
C VAL A 330 -11.69 -14.68 15.03
N ILE A 331 -12.46 -14.80 13.96
CA ILE A 331 -12.01 -14.49 12.61
C ILE A 331 -12.11 -12.97 12.40
N MET A 332 -10.96 -12.31 12.32
CA MET A 332 -10.89 -10.86 12.17
C MET A 332 -10.72 -10.47 10.69
N VAL A 333 -11.60 -9.59 10.21
CA VAL A 333 -11.56 -9.01 8.87
C VAL A 333 -11.37 -7.50 9.00
N SER A 334 -10.40 -6.95 8.29
CA SER A 334 -10.09 -5.53 8.36
C SER A 334 -9.74 -4.92 6.99
N ALA A 335 -10.07 -3.63 6.85
CA ALA A 335 -9.81 -2.85 5.65
C ALA A 335 -8.33 -2.48 5.54
N ILE A 336 -7.74 -2.63 4.34
CA ILE A 336 -6.30 -2.42 4.15
C ILE A 336 -5.86 -0.95 4.18
N GLY A 337 -6.78 0.01 4.05
CA GLY A 337 -6.51 1.45 3.99
C GLY A 337 -6.96 2.11 2.69
N ASN A 338 -7.03 3.44 2.68
CA ASN A 338 -7.51 4.25 1.55
C ASN A 338 -6.42 5.18 0.99
N ASP A 339 -5.16 4.90 1.30
CA ASP A 339 -4.01 5.77 1.08
C ASP A 339 -3.26 5.41 -0.23
N GLY A 340 -3.89 4.60 -1.09
CA GLY A 340 -3.39 4.30 -2.43
C GLY A 340 -3.41 5.53 -3.36
N PRO A 341 -2.70 5.49 -4.51
CA PRO A 341 -2.12 4.30 -5.15
C PRO A 341 -0.64 4.04 -4.84
N LEU A 342 -0.04 4.73 -3.87
CA LEU A 342 1.34 4.50 -3.46
C LEU A 342 1.48 3.13 -2.78
N TYR A 343 2.67 2.55 -2.88
CA TYR A 343 3.04 1.28 -2.24
C TYR A 343 3.53 1.53 -0.82
N GLY A 344 3.35 0.54 0.07
CA GLY A 344 3.72 0.68 1.48
C GLY A 344 2.70 1.45 2.32
N THR A 345 1.45 1.55 1.86
CA THR A 345 0.38 2.39 2.44
C THR A 345 -0.61 1.60 3.29
N LEU A 346 -0.20 0.44 3.79
CA LEU A 346 -1.05 -0.47 4.55
C LEU A 346 -1.37 0.06 5.94
N ASN A 347 -2.60 -0.16 6.39
CA ASN A 347 -3.05 0.18 7.74
C ASN A 347 -3.11 -1.05 8.67
N ASN A 348 -2.78 -0.83 9.94
CA ASN A 348 -2.96 -1.76 11.04
C ASN A 348 -4.42 -1.78 11.51
N PRO A 349 -5.02 -2.94 11.83
CA PRO A 349 -4.43 -4.28 11.93
C PRO A 349 -4.53 -5.14 10.67
N ALA A 350 -4.99 -4.59 9.53
CA ALA A 350 -5.13 -5.36 8.29
C ALA A 350 -3.79 -5.87 7.73
N ASP A 351 -2.68 -5.23 8.11
CA ASP A 351 -1.31 -5.65 7.81
C ASP A 351 -0.86 -6.91 8.58
N GLN A 352 -1.50 -7.28 9.69
CA GLN A 352 -1.11 -8.40 10.54
C GLN A 352 -1.27 -9.76 9.84
N MET A 353 -0.42 -10.73 10.19
CA MET A 353 -0.43 -12.07 9.56
C MET A 353 -1.75 -12.82 9.78
N ASP A 354 -2.38 -12.65 10.95
CA ASP A 354 -3.58 -13.42 11.35
C ASP A 354 -4.90 -12.73 10.99
N VAL A 355 -4.82 -11.47 10.57
CA VAL A 355 -5.99 -10.71 10.13
C VAL A 355 -6.18 -10.91 8.63
N ILE A 356 -7.43 -11.04 8.21
CA ILE A 356 -7.81 -11.04 6.79
C ILE A 356 -7.87 -9.57 6.35
N GLY A 357 -6.81 -9.11 5.69
CA GLY A 357 -6.68 -7.76 5.16
C GLY A 357 -7.28 -7.66 3.76
N VAL A 358 -8.21 -6.73 3.57
CA VAL A 358 -9.06 -6.64 2.36
C VAL A 358 -8.82 -5.34 1.60
N GLY A 359 -8.41 -5.47 0.34
CA GLY A 359 -8.33 -4.36 -0.61
C GLY A 359 -9.60 -4.18 -1.47
N GLY A 360 -9.68 -3.04 -2.15
CA GLY A 360 -10.87 -2.62 -2.93
C GLY A 360 -10.66 -2.69 -4.44
N ILE A 361 -11.65 -3.23 -5.17
CA ILE A 361 -11.77 -3.17 -6.63
C ILE A 361 -13.05 -2.46 -7.06
N ASN A 362 -13.07 -2.01 -8.31
CA ASN A 362 -14.29 -1.54 -8.99
C ASN A 362 -15.07 -2.72 -9.62
N PHE A 363 -16.22 -2.41 -10.22
CA PHE A 363 -17.08 -3.43 -10.85
C PHE A 363 -16.50 -3.98 -12.17
N GLU A 364 -15.47 -3.33 -12.72
CA GLU A 364 -14.69 -3.75 -13.89
C GLU A 364 -13.51 -4.66 -13.53
N ASP A 365 -13.40 -5.10 -12.27
CA ASP A 365 -12.30 -5.92 -11.74
C ASP A 365 -10.91 -5.23 -11.79
N GLY A 366 -10.88 -3.90 -11.82
CA GLY A 366 -9.67 -3.10 -11.63
C GLY A 366 -9.44 -2.71 -10.17
N ILE A 367 -8.18 -2.66 -9.73
CA ILE A 367 -7.81 -2.17 -8.39
C ILE A 367 -8.26 -0.72 -8.25
N ALA A 368 -9.03 -0.43 -7.19
CA ALA A 368 -9.50 0.93 -6.95
C ALA A 368 -8.30 1.82 -6.60
N LYS A 369 -8.25 3.04 -7.16
CA LYS A 369 -7.12 3.97 -6.97
C LYS A 369 -6.83 4.25 -5.50
N PHE A 370 -7.88 4.41 -4.69
CA PHE A 370 -7.77 4.63 -3.25
C PHE A 370 -7.28 3.40 -2.48
N SER A 371 -7.39 2.18 -3.01
CA SER A 371 -7.03 0.98 -2.25
C SER A 371 -5.55 1.03 -1.92
N SER A 372 -5.22 1.05 -0.63
CA SER A 372 -3.83 0.92 -0.17
C SER A 372 -3.20 -0.35 -0.73
N ARG A 373 -1.88 -0.28 -0.91
CA ARG A 373 -1.08 -1.34 -1.53
C ARG A 373 0.03 -1.74 -0.59
N GLY A 374 0.37 -3.02 -0.63
CA GLY A 374 1.55 -3.53 0.04
C GLY A 374 2.82 -2.90 -0.52
N MET A 375 3.99 -3.31 -0.07
CA MET A 375 4.26 -4.33 0.95
C MET A 375 4.08 -3.83 2.38
N THR A 376 4.20 -4.72 3.37
CA THR A 376 4.29 -4.30 4.78
C THR A 376 5.56 -3.52 5.07
N THR A 377 5.46 -2.46 5.87
CA THR A 377 6.58 -1.53 6.08
C THR A 377 7.60 -2.00 7.14
N TRP A 378 7.27 -2.99 7.98
CA TRP A 378 8.16 -3.46 9.05
C TRP A 378 9.35 -4.30 8.58
N GLU A 379 9.26 -4.99 7.43
CA GLU A 379 10.42 -5.73 6.89
C GLU A 379 11.17 -4.99 5.79
N LEU A 380 10.81 -3.73 5.47
CA LEU A 380 11.51 -2.95 4.45
C LEU A 380 13.03 -2.80 4.70
N PRO A 381 13.52 -2.65 5.95
CA PRO A 381 14.96 -2.65 6.18
C PRO A 381 15.66 -3.95 5.77
N GLY A 382 14.92 -5.06 5.68
CA GLY A 382 15.43 -6.38 5.33
C GLY A 382 15.06 -6.84 3.93
N GLY A 383 14.60 -5.96 3.03
CA GLY A 383 14.25 -6.29 1.66
C GLY A 383 12.85 -5.84 1.27
N CYS A 384 12.14 -6.65 0.49
CA CYS A 384 10.76 -6.33 0.13
C CYS A 384 9.82 -6.91 1.20
N GLY A 385 9.01 -6.07 1.83
CA GLY A 385 8.07 -6.47 2.88
C GLY A 385 7.12 -7.62 2.49
N ARG A 386 6.34 -8.11 3.46
CA ARG A 386 5.36 -9.17 3.21
C ARG A 386 4.22 -8.74 2.29
N MET A 387 3.69 -9.75 1.60
CA MET A 387 2.53 -9.65 0.72
C MET A 387 1.25 -9.33 1.51
N LYS A 388 0.64 -8.18 1.18
CA LYS A 388 -0.68 -7.71 1.59
C LYS A 388 -1.25 -6.81 0.48
N PRO A 389 -2.58 -6.68 0.30
CA PRO A 389 -3.66 -7.33 1.06
C PRO A 389 -3.67 -8.86 0.86
N ASP A 390 -4.49 -9.59 1.63
CA ASP A 390 -4.62 -11.04 1.43
C ASP A 390 -5.50 -11.34 0.20
N ILE A 391 -6.60 -10.60 0.05
CA ILE A 391 -7.53 -10.67 -1.08
C ILE A 391 -8.12 -9.29 -1.38
N VAL A 392 -8.77 -9.17 -2.53
CA VAL A 392 -9.54 -7.98 -2.91
C VAL A 392 -11.00 -8.30 -3.18
N THR A 393 -11.89 -7.33 -3.00
CA THR A 393 -13.30 -7.44 -3.40
C THR A 393 -13.87 -6.07 -3.75
N TYR A 394 -15.11 -6.04 -4.21
CA TYR A 394 -15.79 -4.80 -4.60
C TYR A 394 -15.79 -3.79 -3.44
N GLY A 395 -15.13 -2.66 -3.66
CA GLY A 395 -15.02 -1.55 -2.71
C GLY A 395 -15.44 -0.21 -3.29
N SER A 396 -15.66 -0.11 -4.60
CA SER A 396 -16.14 1.12 -5.25
C SER A 396 -17.65 1.06 -5.51
N THR A 397 -18.38 2.12 -5.16
CA THR A 397 -19.81 2.32 -5.44
C THR A 397 -20.73 1.22 -4.91
N VAL A 398 -20.35 0.55 -3.81
CA VAL A 398 -21.15 -0.53 -3.22
C VAL A 398 -22.37 0.04 -2.52
N ARG A 399 -23.53 -0.59 -2.75
CA ARG A 399 -24.79 -0.21 -2.11
C ARG A 399 -24.95 -0.89 -0.75
N GLY A 400 -25.33 -0.13 0.27
CA GLY A 400 -25.60 -0.60 1.63
C GLY A 400 -26.62 0.26 2.36
N SER A 401 -26.94 -0.08 3.61
CA SER A 401 -27.95 0.61 4.41
C SER A 401 -27.59 2.08 4.67
N ASN A 402 -28.58 2.96 4.54
CA ASN A 402 -28.47 4.37 4.90
C ASN A 402 -29.06 4.64 6.29
N LEU A 403 -28.58 5.64 7.02
CA LEU A 403 -29.00 5.93 8.39
C LEU A 403 -30.52 6.11 8.57
N ALA A 404 -31.17 6.78 7.61
CA ALA A 404 -32.60 7.06 7.63
C ALA A 404 -33.47 5.93 7.01
N GLY A 405 -32.88 4.76 6.73
CA GLY A 405 -33.49 3.69 5.95
C GLY A 405 -33.22 3.81 4.45
N GLY A 406 -33.52 2.74 3.71
CA GLY A 406 -33.19 2.61 2.29
C GLY A 406 -31.68 2.44 2.06
N CYS A 407 -31.25 2.68 0.82
CA CYS A 407 -29.89 2.40 0.37
C CYS A 407 -29.07 3.65 0.07
N ARG A 408 -27.77 3.60 0.35
CA ARG A 408 -26.76 4.55 -0.14
C ARG A 408 -25.58 3.83 -0.78
N SER A 409 -24.83 4.49 -1.65
CA SER A 409 -23.60 3.95 -2.25
C SER A 409 -22.37 4.62 -1.67
N LEU A 410 -21.37 3.83 -1.28
CA LEU A 410 -20.07 4.32 -0.79
C LEU A 410 -18.91 3.64 -1.51
N SER A 411 -17.78 4.34 -1.57
CA SER A 411 -16.49 3.82 -2.05
C SER A 411 -15.43 3.87 -0.94
N GLY A 412 -14.67 2.79 -0.75
CA GLY A 412 -13.57 2.68 0.22
C GLY A 412 -13.21 1.23 0.57
N THR A 413 -12.03 0.97 1.14
CA THR A 413 -11.70 -0.37 1.67
C THR A 413 -12.48 -0.69 2.95
N SER A 414 -12.93 0.33 3.69
CA SER A 414 -13.94 0.19 4.76
C SER A 414 -15.27 -0.38 4.27
N VAL A 415 -15.53 -0.33 2.96
CA VAL A 415 -16.69 -0.92 2.28
C VAL A 415 -16.37 -2.33 1.76
N ALA A 416 -15.14 -2.59 1.33
CA ALA A 416 -14.70 -3.92 0.91
C ALA A 416 -14.58 -4.91 2.09
N SER A 417 -14.08 -4.46 3.25
CA SER A 417 -13.99 -5.27 4.48
C SER A 417 -15.31 -5.95 4.88
N PRO A 418 -16.46 -5.25 5.00
CA PRO A 418 -17.72 -5.87 5.39
C PRO A 418 -18.30 -6.79 4.32
N VAL A 419 -17.92 -6.64 3.04
CA VAL A 419 -18.27 -7.61 2.00
C VAL A 419 -17.61 -8.95 2.30
N VAL A 420 -16.32 -8.95 2.64
CA VAL A 420 -15.61 -10.17 3.05
C VAL A 420 -16.13 -10.66 4.40
N ALA A 421 -16.38 -9.79 5.39
CA ALA A 421 -16.92 -10.22 6.68
C ALA A 421 -18.31 -10.87 6.54
N GLY A 422 -19.16 -10.33 5.67
CA GLY A 422 -20.45 -10.93 5.32
C GLY A 422 -20.30 -12.29 4.63
N ALA A 423 -19.39 -12.39 3.65
CA ALA A 423 -19.05 -13.65 2.99
C ALA A 423 -18.50 -14.70 3.98
N VAL A 424 -17.57 -14.32 4.86
CA VAL A 424 -17.02 -15.17 5.94
C VAL A 424 -18.11 -15.63 6.88
N THR A 425 -19.05 -14.75 7.26
CA THR A 425 -20.19 -15.11 8.12
C THR A 425 -21.11 -16.12 7.45
N LEU A 426 -21.39 -15.94 6.16
CA LEU A 426 -22.19 -16.86 5.37
C LEU A 426 -21.50 -18.23 5.25
N LEU A 427 -20.21 -18.25 4.92
CA LEU A 427 -19.38 -19.46 4.85
C LEU A 427 -19.32 -20.18 6.20
N ALA A 428 -19.10 -19.45 7.29
CA ALA A 428 -19.06 -19.98 8.65
C ALA A 428 -20.36 -20.67 9.06
N SER A 429 -21.51 -20.23 8.53
CA SER A 429 -22.81 -20.89 8.77
C SER A 429 -23.00 -22.18 7.96
N ALA A 430 -22.18 -22.39 6.93
CA ALA A 430 -22.32 -23.50 5.98
C ALA A 430 -21.36 -24.67 6.24
N VAL A 431 -20.39 -24.50 7.13
CA VAL A 431 -19.31 -25.47 7.36
C VAL A 431 -19.21 -25.87 8.83
N ASP A 432 -18.54 -26.98 9.09
CA ASP A 432 -18.34 -27.49 10.44
C ASP A 432 -17.55 -26.48 11.29
N LYS A 433 -18.05 -26.20 12.50
CA LYS A 433 -17.46 -25.26 13.45
C LYS A 433 -16.14 -25.77 14.03
N ASP A 434 -15.90 -27.08 14.00
CA ASP A 434 -14.69 -27.65 14.57
C ASP A 434 -13.45 -27.40 13.70
N ILE A 435 -13.61 -27.35 12.37
CA ILE A 435 -12.54 -27.01 11.43
C ILE A 435 -12.37 -25.49 11.26
N LEU A 436 -13.38 -24.71 11.64
CA LEU A 436 -13.41 -23.26 11.45
C LEU A 436 -12.52 -22.54 12.45
N ASN A 437 -11.49 -21.86 11.95
CA ASN A 437 -10.59 -21.01 12.72
C ASN A 437 -10.04 -19.88 11.81
N PRO A 438 -9.34 -18.87 12.37
CA PRO A 438 -8.81 -17.75 11.58
C PRO A 438 -7.92 -18.19 10.42
N ALA A 439 -7.03 -19.16 10.63
CA ALA A 439 -6.15 -19.67 9.59
C ALA A 439 -6.92 -20.48 8.53
N SER A 440 -7.82 -21.40 8.91
CA SER A 440 -8.55 -22.22 7.92
C SER A 440 -9.45 -21.38 7.02
N MET A 441 -10.14 -20.38 7.57
CA MET A 441 -10.93 -19.43 6.78
C MET A 441 -10.02 -18.62 5.85
N LYS A 442 -8.94 -18.05 6.36
CA LYS A 442 -7.98 -17.27 5.57
C LYS A 442 -7.37 -18.09 4.43
N GLN A 443 -6.94 -19.32 4.70
CA GLN A 443 -6.44 -20.26 3.71
C GLN A 443 -7.46 -20.56 2.61
N ALA A 444 -8.72 -20.76 2.97
CA ALA A 444 -9.77 -21.03 1.99
C ALA A 444 -10.04 -19.83 1.08
N LEU A 445 -10.10 -18.62 1.64
CA LEU A 445 -10.28 -17.39 0.87
C LEU A 445 -9.11 -17.16 -0.10
N MET A 446 -7.88 -17.39 0.33
CA MET A 446 -6.69 -17.22 -0.50
C MET A 446 -6.61 -18.28 -1.60
N ALA A 447 -6.82 -19.55 -1.27
CA ALA A 447 -6.74 -20.65 -2.23
C ALA A 447 -7.85 -20.62 -3.30
N SER A 448 -8.99 -20.01 -2.98
CA SER A 448 -10.13 -19.86 -3.90
C SER A 448 -10.10 -18.58 -4.73
N ALA A 449 -9.32 -17.58 -4.31
CA ALA A 449 -9.31 -16.26 -4.93
C ALA A 449 -8.96 -16.31 -6.42
N ARG A 450 -9.67 -15.49 -7.20
CA ARG A 450 -9.45 -15.38 -8.65
C ARG A 450 -8.49 -14.23 -8.95
N ARG A 451 -7.30 -14.57 -9.44
CA ARG A 451 -6.32 -13.56 -9.86
C ARG A 451 -6.83 -12.60 -10.93
N LEU A 452 -6.41 -11.36 -10.80
CA LEU A 452 -6.59 -10.25 -11.71
C LEU A 452 -5.31 -10.09 -12.54
N PRO A 453 -5.37 -10.20 -13.88
CA PRO A 453 -4.16 -10.31 -14.71
C PRO A 453 -3.32 -9.02 -14.78
N ALA A 454 -3.91 -7.87 -14.49
CA ALA A 454 -3.26 -6.56 -14.63
C ALA A 454 -2.67 -5.99 -13.33
N ALA A 455 -2.77 -6.73 -12.21
CA ALA A 455 -2.32 -6.28 -10.89
C ALA A 455 -1.21 -7.21 -10.36
N ASN A 456 -0.32 -6.69 -9.53
CA ASN A 456 0.68 -7.52 -8.85
C ASN A 456 0.20 -8.02 -7.48
N MET A 457 0.98 -8.91 -6.85
CA MET A 457 0.63 -9.52 -5.56
C MET A 457 0.49 -8.52 -4.40
N PHE A 458 1.16 -7.37 -4.45
CA PHE A 458 1.04 -6.30 -3.43
C PHE A 458 -0.16 -5.39 -3.65
N GLU A 459 -0.81 -5.46 -4.82
CA GLU A 459 -2.05 -4.73 -5.11
C GLU A 459 -3.27 -5.61 -4.86
N GLN A 460 -3.21 -6.89 -5.26
CA GLN A 460 -4.38 -7.78 -5.27
C GLN A 460 -4.35 -8.90 -4.24
N GLY A 461 -3.21 -9.15 -3.60
CA GLY A 461 -3.01 -10.35 -2.82
C GLY A 461 -3.12 -11.63 -3.67
N HIS A 462 -3.93 -12.56 -3.18
CA HIS A 462 -4.25 -13.80 -3.90
C HIS A 462 -5.31 -13.59 -5.00
N GLY A 463 -5.94 -12.42 -5.03
CA GLY A 463 -6.89 -12.01 -6.06
C GLY A 463 -8.27 -11.70 -5.50
N LYS A 464 -9.26 -11.67 -6.40
CA LYS A 464 -10.65 -11.36 -6.08
C LYS A 464 -11.33 -12.51 -5.35
N LEU A 465 -12.09 -12.19 -4.30
CA LEU A 465 -12.96 -13.14 -3.59
C LEU A 465 -13.83 -13.98 -4.56
N ASP A 466 -13.78 -15.31 -4.40
CA ASP A 466 -14.65 -16.28 -5.06
C ASP A 466 -15.40 -17.09 -3.98
N LEU A 467 -16.62 -16.65 -3.65
CA LEU A 467 -17.39 -17.18 -2.52
C LEU A 467 -17.70 -18.67 -2.67
N VAL A 468 -18.06 -19.10 -3.88
CA VAL A 468 -18.50 -20.49 -4.15
C VAL A 468 -17.30 -21.43 -4.05
N LYS A 469 -16.15 -21.06 -4.62
CA LYS A 469 -14.94 -21.86 -4.45
C LYS A 469 -14.43 -21.87 -3.02
N ALA A 470 -14.55 -20.76 -2.29
CA ALA A 470 -14.20 -20.73 -0.87
C ALA A 470 -15.05 -21.72 -0.06
N TYR A 471 -16.35 -21.81 -0.35
CA TYR A 471 -17.22 -22.83 0.24
C TYR A 471 -16.75 -24.25 -0.09
N GLN A 472 -16.50 -24.56 -1.36
CA GLN A 472 -16.01 -25.88 -1.78
C GLN A 472 -14.70 -26.27 -1.08
N VAL A 473 -13.79 -25.31 -0.95
CA VAL A 473 -12.52 -25.49 -0.24
C VAL A 473 -12.76 -25.79 1.24
N LEU A 474 -13.62 -25.03 1.91
CA LEU A 474 -13.91 -25.24 3.34
C LEU A 474 -14.67 -26.55 3.60
N SER A 475 -15.60 -26.94 2.74
CA SER A 475 -16.35 -28.21 2.87
C SER A 475 -15.44 -29.44 2.82
N ASN A 476 -14.33 -29.36 2.06
CA ASN A 476 -13.34 -30.42 1.93
C ASN A 476 -12.04 -30.12 2.70
N TYR A 477 -12.08 -29.14 3.60
CA TYR A 477 -10.88 -28.67 4.27
C TYR A 477 -10.40 -29.68 5.30
N LYS A 478 -9.13 -30.06 5.17
CA LYS A 478 -8.40 -30.81 6.19
C LYS A 478 -7.44 -29.86 6.90
N PRO A 479 -7.40 -29.86 8.25
CA PRO A 479 -6.47 -29.03 9.00
C PRO A 479 -5.04 -29.20 8.50
N GLN A 480 -4.46 -28.12 7.97
CA GLN A 480 -3.12 -28.13 7.38
C GLN A 480 -2.44 -26.77 7.49
N ALA A 481 -1.13 -26.76 7.27
CA ALA A 481 -0.40 -25.52 7.09
C ALA A 481 -0.35 -25.12 5.60
N SER A 482 -0.07 -23.86 5.30
CA SER A 482 0.14 -23.35 3.94
C SER A 482 1.05 -22.12 3.94
N LEU A 483 1.42 -21.65 2.75
CA LEU A 483 2.36 -20.56 2.53
C LEU A 483 1.71 -19.42 1.76
N SER A 484 2.08 -18.18 2.08
CA SER A 484 1.64 -16.98 1.37
C SER A 484 2.82 -16.02 1.13
N PRO A 485 3.28 -15.85 -0.11
CA PRO A 485 2.83 -16.55 -1.32
C PRO A 485 3.14 -18.06 -1.27
N SER A 486 2.41 -18.85 -2.07
CA SER A 486 2.55 -20.32 -2.12
C SER A 486 3.75 -20.81 -2.94
N TYR A 487 4.35 -19.93 -3.73
CA TYR A 487 5.53 -20.18 -4.57
C TYR A 487 6.25 -18.85 -4.84
N VAL A 488 7.49 -18.95 -5.34
CA VAL A 488 8.28 -17.81 -5.80
C VAL A 488 8.68 -18.07 -7.26
N ASP A 489 8.08 -17.34 -8.20
CA ASP A 489 8.47 -17.37 -9.62
C ASP A 489 8.88 -15.97 -10.07
N MET A 490 10.17 -15.69 -10.05
CA MET A 490 10.73 -14.41 -10.50
C MET A 490 10.70 -14.26 -12.03
N THR A 491 10.11 -15.20 -12.77
CA THR A 491 9.85 -15.08 -14.21
C THR A 491 8.43 -14.59 -14.53
N GLU A 492 7.54 -14.50 -13.52
CA GLU A 492 6.14 -14.11 -13.67
C GLU A 492 5.93 -12.61 -13.40
N CYS A 493 5.87 -11.80 -14.47
CA CYS A 493 5.46 -10.40 -14.39
C CYS A 493 4.05 -10.18 -14.98
N PRO A 494 3.23 -9.25 -14.41
CA PRO A 494 3.56 -8.36 -13.30
C PRO A 494 3.35 -8.97 -11.91
N TYR A 495 2.79 -10.19 -11.81
CA TYR A 495 2.32 -10.72 -10.52
C TYR A 495 3.40 -10.70 -9.43
N MET A 496 4.62 -11.13 -9.75
CA MET A 496 5.73 -11.28 -8.79
C MET A 496 6.63 -10.03 -8.69
N TRP A 497 6.16 -8.86 -9.12
CA TRP A 497 6.88 -7.59 -8.91
C TRP A 497 7.12 -7.34 -7.40
N PRO A 498 8.30 -6.82 -6.97
CA PRO A 498 9.44 -6.36 -7.79
C PRO A 498 10.44 -7.48 -8.14
N TYR A 499 10.27 -8.69 -7.61
CA TYR A 499 11.23 -9.78 -7.82
C TYR A 499 11.38 -10.16 -9.30
N CYS A 500 10.32 -10.01 -10.10
CA CYS A 500 10.37 -10.36 -11.51
C CYS A 500 11.02 -9.29 -12.42
N SER A 501 11.19 -8.04 -11.95
CA SER A 501 11.77 -6.95 -12.76
C SER A 501 13.30 -6.94 -12.80
N GLN A 502 13.96 -7.72 -11.94
CA GLN A 502 15.41 -7.84 -11.90
C GLN A 502 15.82 -9.31 -11.76
N ALA A 503 16.64 -9.78 -12.70
CA ALA A 503 17.30 -11.08 -12.59
C ALA A 503 18.41 -11.01 -11.53
N ILE A 504 18.65 -12.12 -10.84
CA ILE A 504 19.76 -12.25 -9.89
C ILE A 504 21.06 -12.55 -10.62
N TYR A 505 22.18 -12.25 -10.00
CA TYR A 505 23.52 -12.50 -10.54
C TYR A 505 24.55 -12.66 -9.41
N TYR A 506 25.70 -13.24 -9.71
CA TYR A 506 26.72 -13.50 -8.69
C TYR A 506 27.41 -12.19 -8.25
N GLY A 507 27.55 -12.03 -6.92
CA GLY A 507 28.16 -10.85 -6.29
C GLY A 507 27.17 -9.74 -5.91
N GLY A 508 25.90 -9.84 -6.29
CA GLY A 508 24.85 -8.93 -5.82
C GLY A 508 24.37 -9.25 -4.40
N MET A 509 23.69 -8.29 -3.77
CA MET A 509 23.00 -8.50 -2.50
C MET A 509 21.93 -9.60 -2.63
N PRO A 510 21.76 -10.47 -1.63
CA PRO A 510 20.73 -11.49 -1.65
C PRO A 510 19.33 -10.89 -1.81
N THR A 511 18.54 -11.45 -2.71
CA THR A 511 17.11 -11.08 -2.83
C THR A 511 16.32 -11.77 -1.73
N ILE A 512 15.59 -11.01 -0.93
CA ILE A 512 14.87 -11.51 0.24
C ILE A 512 13.38 -11.57 -0.09
N VAL A 513 12.79 -12.76 -0.01
CA VAL A 513 11.35 -12.97 -0.16
C VAL A 513 10.77 -13.38 1.19
N ASN A 514 9.86 -12.57 1.73
CA ASN A 514 9.18 -12.84 2.98
C ASN A 514 7.86 -13.59 2.76
N ILE A 515 7.76 -14.79 3.30
CA ILE A 515 6.59 -15.68 3.20
C ILE A 515 5.93 -15.82 4.56
N THR A 516 4.60 -15.70 4.60
CA THR A 516 3.79 -16.00 5.78
C THR A 516 3.48 -17.50 5.80
N VAL A 517 3.78 -18.17 6.92
CA VAL A 517 3.38 -19.55 7.19
C VAL A 517 2.06 -19.51 7.96
N LEU A 518 0.99 -20.06 7.39
CA LEU A 518 -0.33 -20.14 8.04
C LEU A 518 -0.56 -21.56 8.55
N ASN A 519 -0.90 -21.71 9.83
CA ASN A 519 -1.14 -22.96 10.51
C ASN A 519 -2.63 -23.15 10.84
N GLY A 520 -3.37 -23.84 9.98
CA GLY A 520 -4.78 -24.16 10.22
C GLY A 520 -5.02 -25.37 11.12
N MET A 521 -3.95 -26.03 11.60
CA MET A 521 -4.04 -27.23 12.46
C MET A 521 -4.31 -26.91 13.93
N GLY A 522 -3.87 -25.74 14.43
CA GLY A 522 -3.99 -25.33 15.82
C GLY A 522 -3.46 -23.92 16.07
N VAL A 523 -3.82 -23.34 17.23
CA VAL A 523 -3.44 -21.96 17.62
C VAL A 523 -1.92 -21.80 17.68
N THR A 524 -1.23 -22.84 18.14
CA THR A 524 0.23 -22.92 18.18
C THR A 524 0.71 -23.97 17.19
N GLY A 525 1.87 -23.71 16.60
CA GLY A 525 2.61 -24.67 15.80
C GLY A 525 4.11 -24.50 16.01
N ARG A 526 4.89 -25.49 15.61
CA ARG A 526 6.34 -25.42 15.60
C ARG A 526 6.91 -25.98 14.31
N ILE A 527 7.99 -25.38 13.84
CA ILE A 527 8.80 -25.93 12.75
C ILE A 527 9.78 -26.93 13.38
N VAL A 528 9.57 -28.23 13.15
CA VAL A 528 10.25 -29.31 13.89
C VAL A 528 11.72 -29.47 13.50
N GLU A 529 12.02 -29.32 12.22
CA GLU A 529 13.37 -29.42 11.65
C GLU A 529 13.70 -28.13 10.89
N LYS A 530 15.00 -27.85 10.74
CA LYS A 530 15.45 -26.78 9.86
C LYS A 530 14.89 -26.99 8.45
N PRO A 531 14.30 -25.97 7.81
CA PRO A 531 13.87 -26.06 6.42
C PRO A 531 15.01 -26.51 5.51
N LYS A 532 14.70 -27.39 4.56
CA LYS A 532 15.68 -28.01 3.66
C LYS A 532 15.64 -27.34 2.29
N TRP A 533 16.81 -27.02 1.75
CA TRP A 533 16.97 -26.51 0.39
C TRP A 533 17.21 -27.67 -0.57
N GLN A 534 16.35 -27.81 -1.58
CA GLN A 534 16.34 -28.91 -2.51
C GLN A 534 16.37 -28.40 -3.95
N PRO A 535 17.55 -28.18 -4.54
CA PRO A 535 17.68 -27.76 -5.93
C PRO A 535 17.27 -28.86 -6.91
N PHE A 536 16.58 -28.52 -8.00
CA PHE A 536 16.27 -29.48 -9.06
C PHE A 536 17.46 -29.61 -10.02
N SER A 537 18.16 -30.74 -9.97
CA SER A 537 19.33 -31.00 -10.84
C SER A 537 19.00 -30.85 -12.34
N PRO A 538 17.86 -31.36 -12.85
CA PRO A 538 17.50 -31.19 -14.27
C PRO A 538 17.17 -29.76 -14.68
N HIS A 539 16.97 -28.85 -13.71
CA HIS A 539 16.59 -27.45 -13.93
C HIS A 539 17.60 -26.47 -13.33
N ASN A 540 18.88 -26.84 -13.36
CA ASN A 540 20.01 -25.97 -12.98
C ASN A 540 19.88 -25.40 -11.55
N GLY A 541 19.21 -26.10 -10.63
CA GLY A 541 19.02 -25.61 -9.27
C GLY A 541 20.33 -25.38 -8.51
N ASN A 542 21.41 -26.06 -8.90
CA ASN A 542 22.75 -25.84 -8.37
C ASN A 542 23.34 -24.46 -8.70
N MET A 543 22.79 -23.75 -9.68
CA MET A 543 23.21 -22.39 -10.02
C MET A 543 22.77 -21.33 -8.99
N MET A 544 21.96 -21.72 -8.00
CA MET A 544 21.38 -20.83 -6.99
C MET A 544 21.68 -21.33 -5.57
N GLU A 545 21.97 -20.39 -4.69
CA GLU A 545 22.16 -20.62 -3.25
C GLU A 545 21.03 -19.95 -2.47
N VAL A 546 20.60 -20.62 -1.39
CA VAL A 546 19.48 -20.18 -0.57
C VAL A 546 19.88 -20.20 0.90
N ALA A 547 19.62 -19.11 1.62
CA ALA A 547 19.66 -19.06 3.07
C ALA A 547 18.24 -18.84 3.61
N ILE A 548 17.94 -19.39 4.78
CA ILE A 548 16.58 -19.47 5.29
C ILE A 548 16.54 -18.99 6.74
N SER A 549 15.71 -17.98 7.00
CA SER A 549 15.38 -17.49 8.34
C SER A 549 13.90 -17.74 8.60
N TYR A 550 13.52 -18.19 9.80
CA TYR A 550 12.12 -18.59 10.06
C TYR A 550 11.77 -18.48 11.55
N SER A 551 10.48 -18.35 11.84
CA SER A 551 9.95 -18.40 13.21
C SER A 551 9.91 -19.85 13.71
N PRO A 552 10.63 -20.21 14.80
CA PRO A 552 10.57 -21.56 15.36
C PRO A 552 9.17 -21.96 15.84
N GLU A 553 8.45 -21.00 16.41
CA GLU A 553 7.07 -21.13 16.87
C GLU A 553 6.14 -20.29 16.00
N LEU A 554 4.96 -20.83 15.71
CA LEU A 554 3.87 -20.17 15.00
C LEU A 554 2.81 -19.80 16.03
N TRP A 555 2.62 -18.51 16.29
CA TRP A 555 1.63 -18.01 17.23
C TRP A 555 1.22 -16.55 16.93
N PRO A 556 -0.09 -16.22 17.00
CA PRO A 556 -1.22 -17.15 17.01
C PRO A 556 -1.54 -17.57 15.58
N TRP A 557 -1.57 -18.86 15.25
CA TRP A 557 -1.88 -19.39 13.91
C TRP A 557 -0.89 -19.11 12.78
N SER A 558 0.03 -18.16 12.90
CA SER A 558 0.98 -17.86 11.82
C SER A 558 2.41 -17.64 12.30
N GLY A 559 3.32 -17.58 11.33
CA GLY A 559 4.71 -17.19 11.52
C GLY A 559 5.35 -16.83 10.18
N TYR A 560 6.66 -16.70 10.15
CA TYR A 560 7.38 -16.27 8.95
C TYR A 560 8.42 -17.28 8.47
N LEU A 561 8.66 -17.22 7.16
CA LEU A 561 9.76 -17.85 6.45
C LEU A 561 10.35 -16.80 5.50
N ALA A 562 11.56 -16.33 5.79
CA ALA A 562 12.31 -15.44 4.92
C ALA A 562 13.35 -16.26 4.14
N VAL A 563 13.27 -16.16 2.81
CA VAL A 563 14.15 -16.89 1.90
C VAL A 563 15.07 -15.89 1.21
N HIS A 564 16.37 -16.01 1.49
CA HIS A 564 17.42 -15.20 0.90
C HIS A 564 18.00 -15.95 -0.29
N ILE A 565 17.93 -15.36 -1.47
CA ILE A 565 18.27 -16.02 -2.73
C ILE A 565 19.43 -15.30 -3.40
N THR A 566 20.47 -16.03 -3.78
CA THR A 566 21.61 -15.51 -4.54
C THR A 566 22.04 -16.47 -5.64
N ALA A 567 22.76 -15.95 -6.63
CA ALA A 567 23.38 -16.79 -7.65
C ALA A 567 24.68 -17.38 -7.09
N SER A 568 24.90 -18.68 -7.32
CA SER A 568 26.14 -19.36 -6.95
C SER A 568 27.34 -18.79 -7.72
N LYS A 569 28.55 -19.06 -7.23
CA LYS A 569 29.79 -18.66 -7.92
C LYS A 569 29.93 -19.26 -9.32
N GLU A 570 29.40 -20.46 -9.54
CA GLU A 570 29.40 -21.15 -10.83
C GLU A 570 28.52 -20.43 -11.87
N ALA A 571 27.55 -19.64 -11.40
CA ALA A 571 26.63 -18.91 -12.24
C ALA A 571 27.14 -17.53 -12.67
N ALA A 572 28.37 -17.13 -12.31
CA ALA A 572 28.90 -15.80 -12.59
C ALA A 572 28.92 -15.42 -14.09
N GLU A 573 29.15 -16.39 -14.98
CA GLU A 573 29.12 -16.21 -16.44
C GLU A 573 27.93 -16.91 -17.09
N TRP A 574 26.99 -17.42 -16.29
CA TRP A 574 25.88 -18.23 -16.77
C TRP A 574 24.62 -17.40 -16.97
N GLU A 575 23.83 -17.75 -17.98
CA GLU A 575 22.50 -17.20 -18.21
C GLU A 575 21.46 -18.31 -18.29
N GLY A 576 20.36 -18.16 -17.56
CA GLY A 576 19.25 -19.08 -17.67
C GLY A 576 18.26 -18.98 -16.52
N VAL A 577 17.44 -20.02 -16.41
CA VAL A 577 16.46 -20.16 -15.33
C VAL A 577 16.88 -21.33 -14.45
N ALA A 578 16.98 -21.06 -13.15
CA ALA A 578 17.26 -22.05 -12.12
C ALA A 578 15.99 -22.33 -11.32
N SER A 579 15.82 -23.58 -10.86
CA SER A 579 14.67 -23.96 -10.05
C SER A 579 15.03 -24.91 -8.93
N GLY A 580 14.30 -24.81 -7.82
CA GLY A 580 14.37 -25.74 -6.70
C GLY A 580 13.18 -25.56 -5.78
N GLN A 581 13.25 -26.15 -4.59
CA GLN A 581 12.21 -26.01 -3.59
C GLN A 581 12.77 -25.93 -2.17
N VAL A 582 12.05 -25.25 -1.29
CA VAL A 582 12.28 -25.30 0.15
C VAL A 582 11.19 -26.15 0.77
N THR A 583 11.57 -27.13 1.58
CA THR A 583 10.61 -27.97 2.32
C THR A 583 10.71 -27.73 3.82
N LEU A 584 9.57 -27.61 4.50
CA LEU A 584 9.52 -27.54 5.96
C LEU A 584 8.34 -28.33 6.52
N THR A 585 8.45 -28.81 7.75
CA THR A 585 7.36 -29.53 8.43
C THR A 585 6.90 -28.74 9.64
N VAL A 586 5.61 -28.39 9.63
CA VAL A 586 4.93 -27.78 10.77
C VAL A 586 4.24 -28.89 11.58
N GLU A 587 4.42 -28.85 12.88
CA GLU A 587 3.72 -29.72 13.83
C GLU A 587 2.88 -28.87 14.79
N SER A 588 1.65 -29.30 15.04
CA SER A 588 0.72 -28.65 15.96
C SER A 588 0.22 -29.65 17.01
N PRO A 589 -0.17 -29.18 18.21
CA PRO A 589 -0.79 -30.03 19.22
C PRO A 589 -2.03 -30.79 18.69
N PRO A 590 -2.38 -31.95 19.27
CA PRO A 590 -3.60 -32.68 18.93
C PRO A 590 -4.83 -31.80 19.14
N ALA A 591 -5.86 -31.97 18.30
CA ALA A 591 -7.16 -31.39 18.59
C ALA A 591 -7.89 -32.26 19.63
N VAL A 592 -7.59 -32.04 20.91
CA VAL A 592 -8.25 -32.74 22.02
C VAL A 592 -9.78 -32.59 21.96
N SER A 593 -10.27 -31.43 21.49
CA SER A 593 -11.71 -31.20 21.28
C SER A 593 -12.35 -32.11 20.23
N MET A 594 -11.54 -32.67 19.31
CA MET A 594 -11.98 -33.64 18.29
C MET A 594 -11.65 -35.09 18.69
N GLY A 595 -11.19 -35.34 19.92
CA GLY A 595 -10.82 -36.68 20.39
C GLY A 595 -9.49 -37.19 19.83
N GLU A 596 -8.65 -36.31 19.28
CA GLU A 596 -7.31 -36.69 18.79
C GLU A 596 -6.31 -36.74 19.94
N GLU A 597 -5.44 -37.76 19.92
CA GLU A 597 -4.32 -37.89 20.87
C GLU A 597 -2.96 -37.57 20.21
N GLU A 598 -2.87 -37.73 18.88
CA GLU A 598 -1.64 -37.54 18.12
C GLU A 598 -1.46 -36.10 17.62
N ARG A 599 -0.21 -35.66 17.54
CA ARG A 599 0.13 -34.34 16.99
C ARG A 599 -0.14 -34.31 15.48
N ARG A 600 -0.71 -33.20 15.02
CA ARG A 600 -0.93 -32.96 13.59
C ARG A 600 0.35 -32.50 12.94
N LYS A 601 0.65 -33.03 11.75
CA LYS A 601 1.83 -32.64 10.96
C LYS A 601 1.42 -32.26 9.55
N SER A 602 2.02 -31.19 9.05
CA SER A 602 1.85 -30.72 7.68
C SER A 602 3.22 -30.40 7.09
N THR A 603 3.57 -31.07 5.99
CA THR A 603 4.79 -30.78 5.24
C THR A 603 4.46 -29.78 4.13
N LEU A 604 5.19 -28.68 4.08
CA LEU A 604 5.05 -27.62 3.09
C LEU A 604 6.19 -27.68 2.10
N VAL A 605 5.87 -27.39 0.85
CA VAL A 605 6.83 -27.26 -0.24
C VAL A 605 6.64 -25.87 -0.84
N LEU A 606 7.72 -25.08 -0.87
CA LEU A 606 7.79 -23.78 -1.52
C LEU A 606 8.65 -23.92 -2.78
N PRO A 607 8.04 -23.99 -3.98
CA PRO A 607 8.78 -23.96 -5.23
C PRO A 607 9.41 -22.58 -5.45
N ILE A 608 10.66 -22.56 -5.90
CA ILE A 608 11.41 -21.35 -6.21
C ILE A 608 11.95 -21.46 -7.64
N LYS A 609 11.68 -20.44 -8.45
CA LYS A 609 12.17 -20.32 -9.82
C LYS A 609 12.68 -18.91 -10.04
N VAL A 610 13.93 -18.82 -10.48
CA VAL A 610 14.64 -17.56 -10.64
C VAL A 610 15.27 -17.42 -12.01
N LYS A 611 15.35 -16.19 -12.50
CA LYS A 611 16.14 -15.84 -13.67
C LYS A 611 17.52 -15.40 -13.21
N ILE A 612 18.56 -16.05 -13.72
CA ILE A 612 19.96 -15.70 -13.47
C ILE A 612 20.58 -15.17 -14.76
N ILE A 613 21.38 -14.12 -14.63
CA ILE A 613 22.17 -13.55 -15.72
C ILE A 613 23.66 -13.52 -15.33
N PRO A 614 24.56 -13.40 -16.32
CA PRO A 614 25.97 -13.15 -16.05
C PRO A 614 26.11 -11.87 -15.24
N THR A 615 27.09 -11.86 -14.34
CA THR A 615 27.41 -10.74 -13.46
C THR A 615 27.58 -9.44 -14.28
N PRO A 616 26.66 -8.46 -14.13
CA PRO A 616 26.66 -7.24 -14.95
C PRO A 616 27.94 -6.42 -14.77
N PRO A 617 28.28 -5.49 -15.67
CA PRO A 617 29.39 -4.57 -15.43
C PRO A 617 29.21 -3.80 -14.12
N ARG A 618 30.26 -3.70 -13.30
CA ARG A 618 30.26 -2.98 -12.01
C ARG A 618 29.64 -1.59 -12.10
N ALA A 619 29.93 -0.87 -13.19
CA ALA A 619 29.41 0.46 -13.47
C ALA A 619 27.87 0.56 -13.57
N LYS A 620 27.16 -0.56 -13.77
CA LYS A 620 25.71 -0.62 -13.83
C LYS A 620 25.05 -1.10 -12.53
N ARG A 621 25.84 -1.39 -11.48
CA ARG A 621 25.34 -1.92 -10.21
C ARG A 621 25.30 -0.81 -9.17
N ILE A 622 24.11 -0.54 -8.67
CA ILE A 622 23.78 0.50 -7.71
C ILE A 622 23.37 -0.17 -6.42
N LEU A 623 23.97 0.28 -5.32
CA LEU A 623 23.55 -0.10 -3.97
C LEU A 623 22.77 1.09 -3.37
N TRP A 624 21.51 0.86 -3.02
CA TRP A 624 20.64 1.80 -2.31
C TRP A 624 20.83 1.61 -0.80
N ASP A 625 21.17 2.68 -0.09
CA ASP A 625 21.28 2.68 1.36
C ASP A 625 19.90 2.78 2.02
N GLN A 626 19.38 1.65 2.51
CA GLN A 626 18.10 1.61 3.25
C GLN A 626 18.31 1.67 4.77
N TYR A 627 19.53 1.38 5.23
CA TYR A 627 19.83 1.29 6.65
C TYR A 627 19.79 2.65 7.33
N HIS A 628 19.96 3.75 6.59
CA HIS A 628 19.93 5.10 7.16
C HIS A 628 18.60 5.83 6.96
N ASN A 629 17.61 5.20 6.33
CA ASN A 629 16.24 5.69 6.40
C ASN A 629 15.60 5.26 7.74
N LEU A 630 14.89 6.18 8.39
CA LEU A 630 14.11 5.89 9.57
C LEU A 630 12.71 5.43 9.20
N ARG A 631 12.24 4.44 9.95
CA ARG A 631 10.91 3.88 9.76
C ARG A 631 9.89 4.70 10.53
N TYR A 632 8.70 4.90 9.97
CA TYR A 632 7.53 5.54 10.61
C TYR A 632 6.64 4.54 11.39
N PRO A 633 5.97 4.89 12.52
CA PRO A 633 5.83 6.23 13.16
C PRO A 633 6.44 6.36 14.58
N PRO A 634 7.76 6.30 14.80
CA PRO A 634 8.31 6.51 16.13
C PRO A 634 8.32 7.99 16.55
N GLY A 635 8.60 8.94 15.64
CA GLY A 635 8.79 10.38 15.92
C GLY A 635 8.24 11.31 14.82
N TYR A 636 8.37 12.63 15.01
CA TYR A 636 7.99 13.62 13.99
C TYR A 636 9.15 13.86 13.03
N PHE A 637 9.03 13.29 11.83
CA PHE A 637 9.84 13.65 10.67
C PHE A 637 8.95 14.41 9.69
N PRO A 638 9.27 15.68 9.41
CA PRO A 638 8.50 16.51 8.50
C PRO A 638 8.76 16.08 7.05
N ARG A 639 7.80 16.35 6.17
CA ARG A 639 7.97 16.11 4.74
C ARG A 639 9.13 16.91 4.15
N ASP A 640 9.68 16.38 3.07
CA ASP A 640 10.69 17.04 2.26
C ASP A 640 10.19 18.39 1.74
N ASN A 641 8.99 18.40 1.16
CA ASN A 641 8.42 19.61 0.57
C ASN A 641 7.56 20.40 1.56
N LEU A 642 8.13 21.48 2.12
CA LEU A 642 7.47 22.37 3.09
C LEU A 642 6.23 23.12 2.55
N ARG A 643 5.95 23.07 1.24
CA ARG A 643 4.69 23.62 0.69
C ARG A 643 3.49 22.73 0.95
N MET A 644 3.71 21.45 1.21
CA MET A 644 2.65 20.48 1.51
C MET A 644 2.21 20.67 2.96
N LYS A 645 1.05 21.32 3.14
CA LYS A 645 0.51 21.68 4.47
C LYS A 645 -0.66 20.81 4.95
N ILE A 646 -1.16 19.92 4.09
CA ILE A 646 -2.35 19.11 4.38
C ILE A 646 -2.02 18.01 5.41
N ASP A 647 -0.79 17.53 5.40
CA ASP A 647 -0.26 16.54 6.32
C ASP A 647 1.23 16.85 6.54
N PRO A 648 1.62 17.25 7.76
CA PRO A 648 2.97 17.72 8.04
C PRO A 648 3.99 16.58 8.16
N LEU A 649 3.52 15.35 8.32
CA LEU A 649 4.35 14.18 8.54
C LEU A 649 4.67 13.52 7.20
N ASP A 650 5.92 13.07 7.06
CA ASP A 650 6.18 12.05 6.07
C ASP A 650 5.67 10.71 6.60
N TRP A 651 4.73 10.08 5.91
CA TRP A 651 4.21 8.77 6.30
C TRP A 651 4.66 7.69 5.33
N ASN A 652 5.30 8.09 4.23
CA ASN A 652 5.69 7.18 3.19
C ASN A 652 7.00 6.54 3.63
N ALA A 653 7.08 5.22 3.63
CA ALA A 653 8.32 4.57 3.98
C ALA A 653 9.33 4.81 2.85
N ASP A 654 10.43 5.51 3.11
CA ASP A 654 11.49 5.79 2.12
C ASP A 654 12.23 4.53 1.71
N HIS A 655 11.69 3.88 0.68
CA HIS A 655 12.21 2.64 0.13
C HIS A 655 12.07 2.64 -1.39
N ILE A 656 13.06 2.03 -2.05
CA ILE A 656 13.14 1.94 -3.52
C ILE A 656 11.94 1.24 -4.20
N HIS A 657 11.02 0.63 -3.44
CA HIS A 657 9.85 -0.10 -3.93
C HIS A 657 8.52 0.46 -3.40
N THR A 658 8.55 1.58 -2.68
CA THR A 658 7.38 2.26 -2.13
C THR A 658 7.19 3.60 -2.84
N ASN A 659 7.58 4.71 -2.23
CA ASN A 659 7.50 6.07 -2.75
C ASN A 659 8.58 6.36 -3.81
N PHE A 660 9.68 5.61 -3.83
CA PHE A 660 10.68 5.64 -4.92
C PHE A 660 10.48 4.57 -6.00
N LYS A 661 9.31 3.92 -6.07
CA LYS A 661 9.02 2.87 -7.06
C LYS A 661 9.22 3.35 -8.51
N ASP A 662 8.74 4.54 -8.85
CA ASP A 662 8.79 5.04 -10.22
C ASP A 662 10.25 5.32 -10.64
N LEU A 663 11.08 5.78 -9.70
CA LEU A 663 12.54 5.87 -9.87
C LEU A 663 13.15 4.49 -10.14
N TYR A 664 12.82 3.48 -9.34
CA TYR A 664 13.31 2.12 -9.54
C TYR A 664 12.97 1.60 -10.94
N GLU A 665 11.71 1.72 -11.37
CA GLU A 665 11.29 1.29 -12.70
C GLU A 665 12.06 2.03 -13.80
N TYR A 666 12.28 3.33 -13.64
CA TYR A 666 13.09 4.12 -14.56
C TYR A 666 14.54 3.59 -14.65
N LEU A 667 15.22 3.39 -13.52
CA LEU A 667 16.59 2.85 -13.46
C LEU A 667 16.69 1.46 -14.10
N ARG A 668 15.69 0.60 -13.85
CA ARG A 668 15.61 -0.72 -14.46
C ARG A 668 15.41 -0.64 -15.97
N ASN A 669 14.57 0.27 -16.47
CA ASN A 669 14.30 0.44 -17.89
C ASN A 669 15.54 0.90 -18.68
N ILE A 670 16.41 1.71 -18.07
CA ILE A 670 17.68 2.13 -18.69
C ILE A 670 18.84 1.14 -18.48
N GLY A 671 18.60 0.08 -17.69
CA GLY A 671 19.49 -1.08 -17.56
C GLY A 671 20.46 -1.05 -16.37
N PHE A 672 20.20 -0.26 -15.33
CA PHE A 672 20.91 -0.32 -14.05
C PHE A 672 20.30 -1.38 -13.14
N PHE A 673 21.14 -2.08 -12.38
CA PHE A 673 20.75 -3.03 -11.34
C PHE A 673 20.78 -2.34 -9.99
N VAL A 674 19.67 -2.43 -9.26
CA VAL A 674 19.48 -1.72 -7.99
C VAL A 674 19.25 -2.76 -6.89
N GLU A 675 20.02 -2.65 -5.82
CA GLU A 675 20.01 -3.56 -4.68
C GLU A 675 19.91 -2.78 -3.38
N VAL A 676 19.33 -3.40 -2.36
CA VAL A 676 18.98 -2.73 -1.10
C VAL A 676 19.97 -3.14 -0.01
N LEU A 677 20.66 -2.16 0.57
CA LEU A 677 21.54 -2.33 1.72
C LEU A 677 20.75 -2.12 3.02
N GLY A 678 20.40 -3.23 3.67
CA GLY A 678 19.65 -3.26 4.93
C GLY A 678 20.50 -3.29 6.21
N ALA A 679 21.80 -3.01 6.10
CA ALA A 679 22.78 -3.13 7.18
C ALA A 679 23.76 -1.95 7.11
N PRO A 680 24.58 -1.68 8.15
CA PRO A 680 25.58 -0.62 8.11
C PRO A 680 26.49 -0.74 6.87
N ILE A 681 26.99 0.40 6.40
CA ILE A 681 27.92 0.53 5.26
C ILE A 681 29.16 -0.35 5.43
N THR A 682 29.53 -0.72 6.66
CA THR A 682 30.62 -1.67 6.94
C THR A 682 30.35 -3.10 6.45
N CYS A 683 29.12 -3.46 6.09
CA CYS A 683 28.68 -4.83 5.85
C CYS A 683 28.62 -5.29 4.39
N PHE A 684 29.01 -4.46 3.42
CA PHE A 684 29.05 -4.84 2.01
C PHE A 684 30.45 -4.71 1.40
N ASP A 685 30.70 -5.53 0.38
CA ASP A 685 31.90 -5.45 -0.46
C ASP A 685 31.73 -4.41 -1.58
N ALA A 686 32.48 -3.30 -1.49
CA ALA A 686 32.42 -2.20 -2.44
C ALA A 686 33.05 -2.52 -3.81
N GLU A 687 33.82 -3.61 -3.93
CA GLU A 687 34.34 -4.05 -5.22
C GLU A 687 33.20 -4.51 -6.15
N GLN A 688 32.07 -4.96 -5.59
CA GLN A 688 30.92 -5.42 -6.37
C GLN A 688 30.09 -4.30 -7.00
N TYR A 689 30.16 -3.08 -6.46
CA TYR A 689 29.26 -1.98 -6.84
C TYR A 689 30.00 -0.81 -7.46
N GLY A 690 29.41 -0.21 -8.50
CA GLY A 690 29.94 1.01 -9.10
C GLY A 690 29.52 2.26 -8.34
N THR A 691 28.33 2.25 -7.72
CA THR A 691 27.79 3.43 -7.03
C THR A 691 26.99 3.03 -5.79
N LEU A 692 27.26 3.70 -4.67
CA LEU A 692 26.39 3.76 -3.49
C LEU A 692 25.51 5.01 -3.62
N LEU A 693 24.20 4.82 -3.48
CA LEU A 693 23.18 5.85 -3.55
C LEU A 693 22.57 6.03 -2.15
N ILE A 694 22.73 7.22 -1.59
CA ILE A 694 22.17 7.63 -0.29
C ILE A 694 21.13 8.71 -0.58
N VAL A 695 19.87 8.45 -0.23
CA VAL A 695 18.75 9.34 -0.53
C VAL A 695 17.96 9.53 0.74
N ASP A 696 17.75 10.79 1.08
CA ASP A 696 17.01 11.25 2.25
C ASP A 696 17.29 10.47 3.56
N PRO A 697 18.53 10.47 4.06
CA PRO A 697 18.83 9.75 5.30
C PRO A 697 18.42 10.58 6.53
N GLU A 698 17.59 10.02 7.40
CA GLU A 698 17.18 10.64 8.68
C GLU A 698 17.94 10.08 9.89
N GLU A 699 18.65 8.96 9.70
CA GLU A 699 19.44 8.27 10.73
C GLU A 699 20.86 8.86 10.88
N GLU A 700 21.51 8.53 11.99
CA GLU A 700 22.93 8.80 12.21
C GLU A 700 23.86 7.75 11.56
N PHE A 701 25.11 8.12 11.26
CA PHE A 701 26.16 7.18 10.79
C PHE A 701 27.11 6.78 11.93
N PHE A 702 27.54 5.52 11.97
CA PHE A 702 28.61 5.08 12.87
C PHE A 702 29.97 5.64 12.42
N PRO A 703 30.87 6.01 13.35
CA PRO A 703 32.24 6.45 13.02
C PRO A 703 33.04 5.44 12.15
N GLU A 704 32.79 4.15 12.35
CA GLU A 704 33.38 3.06 11.57
C GLU A 704 32.94 3.07 10.11
N GLU A 705 31.69 3.47 9.83
CA GLU A 705 31.16 3.58 8.47
C GLU A 705 31.84 4.69 7.70
N ILE A 706 32.07 5.84 8.34
CA ILE A 706 32.79 6.98 7.74
C ILE A 706 34.20 6.54 7.30
N THR A 707 34.90 5.81 8.18
CA THR A 707 36.25 5.32 7.89
C THR A 707 36.25 4.29 6.75
N LYS A 708 35.26 3.38 6.73
CA LYS A 708 35.11 2.36 5.71
C LYS A 708 34.74 2.97 4.36
N LEU A 709 33.76 3.86 4.32
CA LEU A 709 33.31 4.51 3.09
C LEU A 709 34.43 5.32 2.45
N ARG A 710 35.24 6.02 3.25
CA ARG A 710 36.44 6.72 2.76
C ARG A 710 37.35 5.79 1.99
N ARG A 711 37.69 4.63 2.58
CA ARG A 711 38.56 3.63 1.95
C ARG A 711 37.95 3.10 0.65
N ASP A 712 36.66 2.83 0.63
CA ASP A 712 35.98 2.30 -0.55
C ASP A 712 35.95 3.31 -1.69
N VAL A 713 35.72 4.59 -1.38
CA VAL A 713 35.79 5.67 -2.37
C VAL A 713 37.21 5.80 -2.90
N ASP A 714 38.23 5.74 -2.05
CA ASP A 714 39.63 5.73 -2.50
C ASP A 714 39.93 4.54 -3.43
N ASN A 715 39.22 3.42 -3.24
CA ASN A 715 39.28 2.21 -4.08
C ASN A 715 38.31 2.21 -5.27
N GLY A 716 37.67 3.33 -5.60
CA GLY A 716 36.88 3.47 -6.82
C GLY A 716 35.38 3.24 -6.69
N LEU A 717 34.81 3.19 -5.47
CA LEU A 717 33.36 3.28 -5.25
C LEU A 717 32.89 4.73 -5.42
N SER A 718 31.93 4.98 -6.31
CA SER A 718 31.31 6.30 -6.37
C SER A 718 30.16 6.44 -5.37
N VAL A 719 29.93 7.64 -4.86
CA VAL A 719 28.85 7.94 -3.92
C VAL A 719 28.01 9.09 -4.47
N ILE A 720 26.70 8.89 -4.53
CA ILE A 720 25.73 9.92 -4.91
C ILE A 720 24.81 10.15 -3.72
N ILE A 721 24.72 11.39 -3.26
CA ILE A 721 23.87 11.79 -2.14
C ILE A 721 22.81 12.76 -2.63
N PHE A 722 21.55 12.41 -2.40
CA PHE A 722 20.40 13.30 -2.46
C PHE A 722 19.97 13.56 -1.02
N ALA A 723 19.96 14.83 -0.61
CA ALA A 723 19.57 15.25 0.73
C ALA A 723 18.41 16.24 0.64
N ASP A 724 17.87 16.64 1.78
CA ASP A 724 16.80 17.63 1.88
C ASP A 724 17.14 18.74 2.90
N TRP A 725 16.16 19.59 3.18
CA TRP A 725 16.35 20.70 4.10
C TRP A 725 16.64 20.25 5.54
N TYR A 726 17.44 21.06 6.22
CA TYR A 726 17.58 21.00 7.66
C TYR A 726 17.83 22.41 8.18
N ASN A 727 16.92 22.93 9.00
CA ASN A 727 17.12 24.22 9.65
C ASN A 727 16.41 24.25 11.00
N THR A 728 17.18 24.39 12.08
CA THR A 728 16.64 24.31 13.44
C THR A 728 15.62 25.41 13.76
N THR A 729 15.71 26.57 13.12
CA THR A 729 14.75 27.67 13.29
C THR A 729 13.45 27.39 12.52
N VAL A 730 13.55 26.85 11.31
CA VAL A 730 12.38 26.40 10.52
C VAL A 730 11.70 25.24 11.24
N MET A 731 12.44 24.22 11.68
CA MET A 731 11.93 23.09 12.47
C MET A 731 11.14 23.56 13.70
N LYS A 732 11.67 24.54 14.45
CA LYS A 732 10.96 25.17 15.59
C LYS A 732 9.69 25.94 15.20
N LYS A 733 9.53 26.34 13.94
CA LYS A 733 8.35 27.05 13.39
C LYS A 733 7.30 26.10 12.81
N VAL A 734 7.73 24.99 12.22
CA VAL A 734 6.85 23.94 11.67
C VAL A 734 6.41 22.93 12.73
N LYS A 735 6.85 23.13 13.99
CA LYS A 735 6.18 22.51 15.13
C LYS A 735 4.70 22.86 15.08
N PHE A 736 3.86 21.86 15.31
CA PHE A 736 2.44 22.08 15.44
C PHE A 736 2.03 21.81 16.87
N PHE A 737 1.09 22.63 17.35
CA PHE A 737 0.40 22.30 18.58
C PHE A 737 -0.63 21.27 18.20
N ASP A 738 -0.41 20.08 18.72
CA ASP A 738 -1.24 18.99 18.40
C ASP A 738 -2.45 19.04 19.35
N GLU A 739 -3.57 19.61 18.87
CA GLU A 739 -4.73 19.96 19.71
C GLU A 739 -5.28 18.78 20.53
N ASN A 740 -5.10 17.54 20.06
CA ASN A 740 -5.56 16.33 20.73
C ASN A 740 -4.51 15.74 21.71
N THR A 741 -3.18 15.79 21.47
CA THR A 741 -2.19 15.45 22.53
C THR A 741 -2.01 16.58 23.54
N ARG A 742 -2.44 17.81 23.20
CA ARG A 742 -2.09 19.04 23.92
C ARG A 742 -0.59 19.25 24.07
N GLN A 743 0.19 18.61 23.20
CA GLN A 743 1.64 18.73 23.17
C GLN A 743 2.08 19.46 21.92
N TRP A 744 3.22 20.14 22.06
CA TRP A 744 3.94 20.64 20.91
C TRP A 744 4.79 19.51 20.34
N TRP A 745 4.46 19.06 19.14
CA TRP A 745 5.30 18.13 18.41
C TRP A 745 6.39 18.92 17.69
N MET A 746 7.63 18.60 18.01
CA MET A 746 8.80 19.21 17.36
C MET A 746 9.48 18.18 16.47
N PRO A 747 9.91 18.58 15.25
CA PRO A 747 10.68 17.71 14.38
C PRO A 747 11.94 17.19 15.07
N ASP A 748 12.21 15.89 14.97
CA ASP A 748 13.46 15.29 15.47
C ASP A 748 14.63 15.54 14.50
N THR A 749 14.34 15.60 13.20
CA THR A 749 15.23 16.04 12.11
C THR A 749 14.47 16.94 11.10
N GLY A 750 15.18 17.48 10.10
CA GLY A 750 14.59 18.15 8.93
C GLY A 750 13.94 17.14 7.97
N GLY A 751 13.98 17.39 6.66
CA GLY A 751 13.74 16.31 5.68
C GLY A 751 14.81 15.24 5.86
N SER A 752 16.08 15.60 5.64
CA SER A 752 17.23 14.74 5.97
C SER A 752 17.99 15.17 7.23
N ASN A 753 18.75 14.24 7.82
CA ASN A 753 19.70 14.49 8.90
C ASN A 753 21.04 15.07 8.37
N ILE A 754 20.99 16.34 7.96
CA ILE A 754 22.14 17.06 7.42
C ILE A 754 23.36 17.11 8.37
N PRO A 755 23.22 17.32 9.70
CA PRO A 755 24.38 17.25 10.59
C PRO A 755 25.11 15.89 10.51
N SER A 756 24.38 14.78 10.44
CA SER A 756 25.00 13.45 10.30
C SER A 756 25.64 13.24 8.94
N LEU A 757 24.97 13.67 7.86
CA LEU A 757 25.56 13.68 6.51
C LEU A 757 26.84 14.51 6.45
N ASN A 758 26.91 15.63 7.16
CA ASN A 758 28.11 16.45 7.23
C ASN A 758 29.26 15.75 7.98
N ASP A 759 28.95 14.96 9.01
CA ASP A 759 29.95 14.11 9.68
C ASP A 759 30.49 13.04 8.72
N LEU A 760 29.61 12.41 7.93
CA LEU A 760 29.98 11.45 6.88
C LEU A 760 30.87 12.10 5.79
N LEU A 761 30.56 13.33 5.39
CA LEU A 761 31.23 14.07 4.31
C LEU A 761 32.52 14.80 4.73
N ALA A 762 32.73 14.98 6.03
CA ALA A 762 33.88 15.67 6.60
C ALA A 762 35.25 15.20 6.05
N PRO A 763 35.51 13.90 5.82
CA PRO A 763 36.79 13.43 5.29
C PRO A 763 37.18 14.01 3.92
N TRP A 764 36.21 14.43 3.12
CA TRP A 764 36.43 15.04 1.79
C TRP A 764 36.34 16.57 1.81
N GLY A 765 36.20 17.20 2.98
CA GLY A 765 36.07 18.65 3.07
C GLY A 765 34.76 19.18 2.46
N MET A 766 33.72 18.36 2.45
CA MET A 766 32.40 18.69 1.91
C MET A 766 31.39 18.88 3.04
N ALA A 767 30.40 19.75 2.84
CA ALA A 767 29.29 19.92 3.77
C ALA A 767 28.12 20.66 3.12
N PHE A 768 26.91 20.28 3.53
CA PHE A 768 25.67 21.02 3.32
C PHE A 768 25.45 22.08 4.41
N GLY A 769 24.71 23.13 4.06
CA GLY A 769 24.33 24.23 4.93
C GLY A 769 22.98 24.00 5.62
N ASP A 770 22.49 25.06 6.25
CA ASP A 770 21.17 25.11 6.90
C ASP A 770 20.15 25.95 6.12
N GLY A 771 20.54 26.52 4.96
CA GLY A 771 19.63 27.29 4.11
C GLY A 771 18.56 26.39 3.50
N VAL A 772 17.33 26.89 3.39
CA VAL A 772 16.19 26.13 2.83
C VAL A 772 15.66 26.88 1.61
N TYR A 773 15.76 26.26 0.44
CA TYR A 773 15.54 26.94 -0.84
C TYR A 773 14.49 26.24 -1.69
N GLU A 774 13.82 27.03 -2.52
CA GLU A 774 12.85 26.52 -3.49
C GLU A 774 12.95 27.29 -4.82
N GLY A 775 12.59 26.64 -5.92
CA GLY A 775 12.44 27.31 -7.21
C GLY A 775 12.73 26.42 -8.42
N ASP A 776 12.50 26.96 -9.61
CA ASP A 776 12.82 26.27 -10.85
C ASP A 776 14.33 26.20 -11.05
N VAL A 777 14.84 25.00 -11.35
CA VAL A 777 16.25 24.73 -11.64
C VAL A 777 16.40 24.42 -13.11
N GLU A 778 17.29 25.14 -13.77
CA GLU A 778 17.67 24.88 -15.15
C GLU A 778 19.14 24.43 -15.17
N LEU A 779 19.38 23.19 -15.61
CA LEU A 779 20.72 22.65 -15.82
C LEU A 779 20.86 22.33 -17.32
N GLY A 780 21.56 23.20 -18.04
CA GLY A 780 21.61 23.19 -19.49
C GLY A 780 20.21 23.38 -20.11
N SER A 781 19.77 22.42 -20.94
CA SER A 781 18.45 22.47 -21.58
C SER A 781 17.33 21.80 -20.77
N GLN A 782 17.66 21.14 -19.65
CA GLN A 782 16.71 20.40 -18.83
C GLN A 782 16.21 21.26 -17.66
N LYS A 783 14.98 21.02 -17.24
CA LYS A 783 14.33 21.75 -16.13
C LYS A 783 13.86 20.77 -15.07
N THR A 784 14.06 21.14 -13.81
CA THR A 784 13.48 20.47 -12.64
C THR A 784 13.02 21.52 -11.63
N VAL A 785 12.39 21.09 -10.55
CA VAL A 785 12.00 21.95 -9.43
C VAL A 785 12.88 21.58 -8.24
N TYR A 786 13.46 22.59 -7.60
CA TYR A 786 14.05 22.47 -6.27
C TYR A 786 12.96 22.70 -5.23
N ALA A 787 12.63 21.66 -4.46
CA ALA A 787 11.51 21.68 -3.54
C ALA A 787 12.00 21.56 -2.09
N SER A 788 12.25 22.71 -1.45
CA SER A 788 12.69 22.74 -0.04
C SER A 788 14.02 22.03 0.18
N GLY A 789 14.99 22.25 -0.72
CA GLY A 789 16.32 21.66 -0.60
C GLY A 789 17.32 22.52 0.18
N THR A 790 18.41 21.91 0.62
CA THR A 790 19.56 22.57 1.26
C THR A 790 20.60 23.08 0.25
N SER A 791 21.59 23.87 0.69
CA SER A 791 22.72 24.32 -0.15
C SER A 791 24.04 23.65 0.22
N ILE A 792 25.02 23.67 -0.67
CA ILE A 792 26.38 23.19 -0.40
C ILE A 792 27.25 24.37 0.07
N VAL A 793 27.82 24.27 1.28
CA VAL A 793 28.60 25.36 1.92
C VAL A 793 30.09 25.07 1.99
N LYS A 794 30.49 23.79 2.00
CA LYS A 794 31.90 23.38 1.85
C LYS A 794 32.03 22.41 0.69
N PHE A 795 33.03 22.65 -0.15
CA PHE A 795 33.35 21.79 -1.27
C PHE A 795 34.83 21.99 -1.67
N PRO A 796 35.52 20.93 -2.14
CA PRO A 796 36.88 21.05 -2.65
C PRO A 796 37.02 22.07 -3.79
N SER A 797 38.13 22.79 -3.81
CA SER A 797 38.39 23.86 -4.79
C SER A 797 38.55 23.40 -6.23
N ASP A 798 38.90 22.12 -6.42
CA ASP A 798 39.04 21.42 -7.69
C ASP A 798 37.76 20.64 -8.07
N GLY A 799 36.72 20.69 -7.23
CA GLY A 799 35.39 20.21 -7.56
C GLY A 799 34.59 21.21 -8.40
N ILE A 800 33.55 20.71 -9.06
CA ILE A 800 32.62 21.53 -9.86
C ILE A 800 31.33 21.75 -9.06
N LEU A 801 30.90 23.01 -8.98
CA LEU A 801 29.65 23.42 -8.34
C LEU A 801 28.72 24.10 -9.34
N PHE A 802 27.46 23.70 -9.31
CA PHE A 802 26.37 24.33 -10.04
C PHE A 802 25.55 25.18 -9.07
N ARG A 803 25.18 26.37 -9.54
CA ARG A 803 24.52 27.38 -8.73
C ARG A 803 23.25 27.83 -9.40
N GLN A 804 22.23 28.07 -8.60
CA GLN A 804 20.97 28.58 -9.08
C GLN A 804 20.52 29.79 -8.26
N THR A 805 19.75 30.67 -8.90
CA THR A 805 19.02 31.71 -8.19
C THR A 805 17.70 31.11 -7.70
N LEU A 806 17.55 31.01 -6.39
CA LEU A 806 16.41 30.36 -5.74
C LEU A 806 15.76 31.30 -4.73
N LYS A 807 14.51 31.00 -4.37
CA LYS A 807 13.84 31.68 -3.28
C LYS A 807 14.26 31.05 -1.96
N ASP A 808 14.56 31.89 -0.97
CA ASP A 808 14.85 31.46 0.39
C ASP A 808 13.53 31.18 1.11
N GLN A 809 13.14 29.91 1.10
CA GLN A 809 11.92 29.42 1.71
C GLN A 809 12.04 29.41 3.24
N GLY A 810 13.24 29.20 3.78
CA GLY A 810 13.50 29.30 5.22
C GLY A 810 13.17 30.70 5.75
N TYR A 811 13.66 31.74 5.06
CA TYR A 811 13.32 33.13 5.37
C TYR A 811 11.81 33.40 5.26
N GLU A 812 11.14 32.82 4.26
CA GLU A 812 9.68 32.93 4.11
C GLU A 812 8.93 32.33 5.29
N VAL A 813 9.32 31.13 5.75
CA VAL A 813 8.69 30.46 6.89
C VAL A 813 8.93 31.24 8.19
N ILE A 814 10.14 31.79 8.37
CA ILE A 814 10.53 32.47 9.61
C ILE A 814 9.95 33.89 9.68
N ASN A 815 10.11 34.67 8.60
CA ASN A 815 9.83 36.12 8.57
C ASN A 815 8.61 36.52 7.74
N ARG A 816 7.91 35.58 7.08
CA ARG A 816 6.74 35.82 6.20
C ARG A 816 7.02 36.82 5.06
N GLY A 817 8.27 36.90 4.63
CA GLY A 817 8.72 37.73 3.50
C GLY A 817 9.25 36.88 2.35
N THR A 818 9.40 37.46 1.17
CA THR A 818 10.06 36.78 0.03
C THR A 818 11.46 37.34 -0.11
N LEU A 819 12.45 36.46 0.02
CA LEU A 819 13.86 36.76 -0.25
C LEU A 819 14.33 35.85 -1.38
N VAL A 820 15.08 36.40 -2.33
CA VAL A 820 15.67 35.63 -3.43
C VAL A 820 17.18 35.57 -3.18
N ALA A 821 17.69 34.36 -2.98
CA ALA A 821 19.11 34.09 -2.85
C ALA A 821 19.70 33.84 -4.24
N GLN A 822 20.73 34.60 -4.60
CA GLN A 822 21.44 34.43 -5.86
C GLN A 822 22.61 33.47 -5.66
N ASN A 823 22.95 32.72 -6.71
CA ASN A 823 24.13 31.84 -6.75
C ASN A 823 24.18 30.76 -5.66
N VAL A 824 23.03 30.21 -5.27
CA VAL A 824 22.92 29.12 -4.28
C VAL A 824 23.54 27.84 -4.86
N PRO A 825 24.59 27.25 -4.27
CA PRO A 825 25.16 25.99 -4.74
C PRO A 825 24.22 24.82 -4.42
N ILE A 826 23.74 24.12 -5.46
CA ILE A 826 22.73 23.05 -5.34
C ILE A 826 23.24 21.67 -5.75
N LEU A 827 24.24 21.62 -6.64
CA LEU A 827 24.83 20.37 -7.14
C LEU A 827 26.35 20.52 -7.11
N GLY A 828 27.02 19.54 -6.51
CA GLY A 828 28.47 19.43 -6.46
C GLY A 828 28.92 18.09 -7.01
N VAL A 829 29.92 18.10 -7.88
CA VAL A 829 30.55 16.89 -8.42
C VAL A 829 32.07 16.98 -8.26
N HIS A 830 32.68 15.94 -7.71
CA HIS A 830 34.11 15.93 -7.43
C HIS A 830 34.71 14.53 -7.58
N GLN A 831 35.99 14.49 -7.96
CA GLN A 831 36.80 13.28 -8.01
C GLN A 831 38.20 13.63 -7.48
N HIS A 832 38.62 12.98 -6.39
CA HIS A 832 39.87 13.30 -5.69
C HIS A 832 41.14 12.91 -6.49
N GLY A 833 41.06 11.83 -7.28
CA GLY A 833 42.16 11.37 -8.14
C GLY A 833 41.67 10.50 -9.30
N PRO A 834 42.52 10.20 -10.30
CA PRO A 834 42.10 9.56 -11.55
C PRO A 834 41.48 8.17 -11.35
N ASN A 835 41.87 7.45 -10.30
CA ASN A 835 41.39 6.10 -9.97
C ASN A 835 40.49 6.05 -8.73
N THR A 836 40.22 7.19 -8.09
CA THR A 836 39.28 7.24 -6.96
C THR A 836 37.85 7.29 -7.48
N GLY A 837 36.92 6.89 -6.63
CA GLY A 837 35.50 7.07 -6.83
C GLY A 837 35.13 8.54 -6.93
N ARG A 838 33.92 8.79 -7.44
CA ARG A 838 33.38 10.13 -7.63
C ARG A 838 32.32 10.40 -6.58
N ILE A 839 32.31 11.60 -6.02
CA ILE A 839 31.33 12.03 -5.03
C ILE A 839 30.45 13.10 -5.65
N VAL A 840 29.14 12.90 -5.52
CA VAL A 840 28.11 13.81 -6.00
C VAL A 840 27.19 14.18 -4.85
N LEU A 841 26.94 15.47 -4.70
CA LEU A 841 26.03 16.04 -3.71
C LEU A 841 24.92 16.81 -4.42
N PHE A 842 23.66 16.47 -4.15
CA PHE A 842 22.50 17.24 -4.56
C PHE A 842 21.60 17.47 -3.35
N GLY A 843 21.17 18.71 -3.13
CA GLY A 843 20.51 19.09 -1.87
C GLY A 843 18.98 19.02 -1.87
N ASP A 844 18.35 18.34 -2.83
CA ASP A 844 16.90 18.08 -2.85
C ASP A 844 16.62 16.63 -3.29
N SER A 845 15.88 15.85 -2.50
CA SER A 845 15.50 14.48 -2.87
C SER A 845 14.04 14.34 -3.34
N ASN A 846 13.18 15.31 -3.06
CA ASN A 846 11.74 15.27 -3.39
C ASN A 846 11.47 15.04 -4.89
N CYS A 847 12.40 15.42 -5.78
CA CYS A 847 12.29 15.17 -7.22
C CYS A 847 12.50 13.69 -7.64
N LEU A 848 12.90 12.83 -6.70
CA LEU A 848 12.98 11.39 -6.83
C LEU A 848 11.76 10.67 -6.20
N ASP A 849 11.06 11.32 -5.26
CA ASP A 849 9.92 10.75 -4.55
C ASP A 849 8.58 10.95 -5.29
N SER A 850 7.97 9.86 -5.76
CA SER A 850 6.67 9.87 -6.44
C SER A 850 5.47 10.30 -5.58
N SER A 851 5.63 10.41 -4.26
CA SER A 851 4.56 10.78 -3.35
C SER A 851 4.08 12.23 -3.59
N HIS A 852 5.03 13.15 -3.77
CA HIS A 852 4.80 14.60 -3.81
C HIS A 852 5.54 15.31 -4.96
N MET A 853 6.22 14.56 -5.81
CA MET A 853 6.87 15.06 -7.00
C MET A 853 5.88 15.74 -7.97
N THR A 854 6.25 16.95 -8.39
CA THR A 854 5.53 17.69 -9.44
C THR A 854 6.16 17.51 -10.81
N VAL A 855 7.50 17.41 -10.84
CA VAL A 855 8.34 17.17 -12.01
C VAL A 855 9.48 16.27 -11.55
N ASP A 856 9.75 15.20 -12.28
CA ASP A 856 10.83 14.27 -11.96
C ASP A 856 12.21 14.81 -12.34
N CYS A 857 13.21 14.38 -11.57
CA CYS A 857 14.62 14.58 -11.88
C CYS A 857 15.33 13.26 -12.22
N PHE A 858 14.60 12.25 -12.72
CA PHE A 858 15.19 10.95 -13.05
C PHE A 858 16.31 11.07 -14.10
N TRP A 859 16.17 12.00 -15.04
CA TRP A 859 17.20 12.35 -16.03
C TRP A 859 18.49 12.89 -15.38
N LEU A 860 18.37 13.60 -14.24
CA LEU A 860 19.52 14.12 -13.50
C LEU A 860 20.25 12.96 -12.86
N LEU A 861 19.53 12.07 -12.17
CA LEU A 861 20.16 10.88 -11.59
C LEU A 861 20.79 9.98 -12.67
N GLU A 862 20.15 9.77 -13.82
CA GLU A 862 20.76 9.08 -14.96
C GLU A 862 22.10 9.74 -15.35
N SER A 863 22.10 11.05 -15.48
CA SER A 863 23.27 11.85 -15.84
C SER A 863 24.41 11.71 -14.80
N LEU A 864 24.06 11.72 -13.51
CA LEU A 864 25.00 11.55 -12.41
C LEU A 864 25.55 10.13 -12.33
N LEU A 865 24.74 9.12 -12.64
CA LEU A 865 25.16 7.73 -12.75
C LEU A 865 26.09 7.51 -13.95
N GLN A 866 25.86 8.19 -15.08
CA GLN A 866 26.79 8.16 -16.21
C GLN A 866 28.14 8.80 -15.85
N TYR A 867 28.13 9.89 -15.09
CA TYR A 867 29.34 10.50 -14.54
C TYR A 867 30.05 9.55 -13.56
N SER A 868 29.31 8.95 -12.61
CA SER A 868 29.84 8.00 -11.62
C SER A 868 30.38 6.70 -12.24
N ALA A 869 29.90 6.34 -13.42
CA ALA A 869 30.37 5.19 -14.20
C ALA A 869 31.58 5.52 -15.09
N TYR A 870 31.56 6.60 -15.88
CA TYR A 870 32.45 6.78 -17.03
C TYR A 870 33.32 8.04 -17.01
N SER A 871 33.36 8.82 -15.92
CA SER A 871 34.01 10.15 -15.86
C SER A 871 33.47 11.15 -16.90
N ASN A 872 32.33 10.88 -17.53
CA ASN A 872 31.80 11.77 -18.54
C ASN A 872 30.79 12.71 -17.90
N LEU A 873 31.12 14.00 -17.82
CA LEU A 873 30.17 15.03 -17.44
C LEU A 873 29.20 15.23 -18.62
N PRO A 874 27.88 15.09 -18.40
CA PRO A 874 26.90 15.31 -19.44
C PRO A 874 27.01 16.74 -19.99
N PRO A 875 26.72 16.97 -21.29
CA PRO A 875 26.74 18.31 -21.88
C PRO A 875 25.85 19.32 -21.14
N ALA A 876 24.73 18.86 -20.56
CA ALA A 876 23.84 19.68 -19.73
C ALA A 876 24.51 20.25 -18.47
N LEU A 877 25.56 19.57 -17.97
CA LEU A 877 26.39 19.98 -16.83
C LEU A 877 27.72 20.61 -17.28
N ASN A 878 27.92 20.82 -18.58
CA ASN A 878 29.17 21.40 -19.12
C ASN A 878 29.08 22.92 -19.37
N GLU A 879 27.88 23.52 -19.22
CA GLU A 879 27.67 24.96 -19.38
C GLU A 879 27.90 25.72 -18.06
N GLN A 880 29.01 26.47 -18.01
CA GLN A 880 29.43 27.43 -16.97
C GLN A 880 29.55 26.94 -15.50
N PRO A 881 30.49 26.03 -15.19
CA PRO A 881 30.86 25.75 -13.80
C PRO A 881 31.58 26.96 -13.18
N THR A 882 31.09 27.47 -12.04
CA THR A 882 31.78 28.54 -11.31
C THR A 882 32.68 27.93 -10.24
N ILE A 883 34.01 28.02 -10.46
CA ILE A 883 35.04 27.27 -9.70
C ILE A 883 35.30 27.77 -8.27
N GLN A 884 34.65 28.84 -7.79
CA GLN A 884 34.97 29.39 -6.46
C GLN A 884 33.75 29.62 -5.60
N LEU A 885 33.64 28.88 -4.49
CA LEU A 885 32.77 29.23 -3.37
C LEU A 885 33.13 30.64 -2.88
N PRO A 886 32.16 31.50 -2.54
CA PRO A 886 32.48 32.63 -1.68
C PRO A 886 33.14 32.07 -0.42
N LYS A 887 34.13 32.77 0.15
CA LYS A 887 34.65 32.48 1.50
C LYS A 887 33.53 32.72 2.51
N MET A 888 32.54 31.84 2.60
CA MET A 888 31.45 31.93 3.56
C MET A 888 31.86 31.19 4.82
N VAL A 889 31.85 31.94 5.91
CA VAL A 889 32.19 31.56 7.29
C VAL A 889 30.87 31.28 8.03
N ASP A 890 29.89 30.70 7.34
CA ASP A 890 28.64 30.36 8.00
C ASP A 890 28.87 29.08 8.81
N PRO A 891 28.42 29.06 10.08
CA PRO A 891 28.54 27.88 10.92
C PRO A 891 27.78 26.72 10.27
N LEU A 892 28.35 25.51 10.34
CA LEU A 892 27.65 24.32 9.86
C LEU A 892 26.38 24.08 10.70
N PRO A 893 25.32 23.50 10.10
CA PRO A 893 24.14 23.11 10.86
C PRO A 893 24.52 22.19 12.02
N THR A 894 23.88 22.40 13.16
CA THR A 894 24.07 21.61 14.37
C THR A 894 22.81 20.84 14.71
N ARG A 895 22.97 19.71 15.40
CA ARG A 895 21.86 18.89 15.91
C ARG A 895 20.96 19.74 16.81
N MET A 896 19.64 19.60 16.68
CA MET A 896 18.69 20.38 17.46
C MET A 896 18.79 20.02 18.96
N GLU A 897 18.96 21.03 19.80
CA GLU A 897 18.95 20.86 21.25
C GLU A 897 17.58 20.37 21.74
N GLY A 898 17.57 19.32 22.57
CA GLY A 898 16.35 18.71 23.10
C GLY A 898 15.60 17.81 22.11
N ASN A 899 16.23 17.39 21.00
CA ASN A 899 15.65 16.38 20.12
C ASN A 899 15.60 14.99 20.80
N HIS A 900 14.75 14.11 20.27
CA HIS A 900 14.50 12.78 20.83
C HIS A 900 14.85 11.65 19.86
N LEU A 901 15.66 11.93 18.83
CA LEU A 901 16.07 10.97 17.80
C LEU A 901 16.62 9.66 18.39
N TYR A 902 17.34 9.73 19.51
CA TYR A 902 17.89 8.56 20.22
C TYR A 902 16.86 7.51 20.65
N ARG A 903 15.58 7.88 20.77
CA ARG A 903 14.50 6.93 21.12
C ARG A 903 14.25 5.91 20.01
N TYR A 904 14.60 6.26 18.78
CA TYR A 904 14.21 5.55 17.56
C TYR A 904 15.41 5.17 16.69
N SER A 905 16.53 5.85 16.92
CA SER A 905 17.78 5.63 16.22
C SER A 905 18.35 4.22 16.49
N LYS A 906 18.76 3.58 15.40
CA LYS A 906 19.57 2.35 15.35
C LYS A 906 21.02 2.61 15.77
N VAL A 907 21.44 3.87 15.81
CA VAL A 907 22.83 4.28 16.04
C VAL A 907 23.00 4.99 17.38
N LEU A 908 22.02 5.70 17.92
CA LEU A 908 22.13 6.43 19.19
C LEU A 908 21.46 5.69 20.36
N ASP A 909 22.08 5.77 21.55
CA ASP A 909 21.53 5.25 22.81
C ASP A 909 21.10 6.36 23.78
N ALA A 910 20.14 6.05 24.66
CA ALA A 910 19.65 6.94 25.70
C ALA A 910 20.62 6.99 26.89
N HIS A 911 21.29 8.12 27.08
CA HIS A 911 22.15 8.36 28.25
C HIS A 911 21.81 9.68 28.95
N LEU A 912 22.17 9.79 30.23
CA LEU A 912 22.12 11.03 31.01
C LEU A 912 23.19 12.00 30.46
N GLY A 913 22.86 12.75 29.41
CA GLY A 913 23.76 13.67 28.72
C GLY A 913 23.51 13.73 27.20
N GLU A 914 24.53 14.06 26.41
CA GLU A 914 24.47 13.94 24.95
C GLU A 914 24.35 12.46 24.53
N PRO A 915 23.50 12.12 23.54
CA PRO A 915 23.37 10.76 23.03
C PRO A 915 24.72 10.21 22.56
N LYS A 916 25.03 8.96 22.90
CA LYS A 916 26.25 8.29 22.43
C LYS A 916 25.92 7.26 21.34
N PRO A 917 26.85 6.99 20.41
CA PRO A 917 26.71 5.88 19.49
C PRO A 917 26.61 4.54 20.25
N ARG A 918 25.65 3.72 19.86
CA ARG A 918 25.53 2.29 20.18
C ARG A 918 26.77 1.55 19.65
N PRO A 919 27.07 0.36 20.16
CA PRO A 919 28.07 -0.50 19.52
C PRO A 919 27.61 -0.85 18.09
N LEU A 920 28.54 -0.77 17.13
CA LEU A 920 28.31 -1.19 15.75
C LEU A 920 27.75 -2.63 15.74
N PRO A 921 26.58 -2.90 15.13
CA PRO A 921 26.03 -4.25 15.09
C PRO A 921 26.88 -5.15 14.19
N ALA A 922 26.91 -6.45 14.51
CA ALA A 922 27.56 -7.43 13.66
C ALA A 922 26.83 -7.51 12.31
N CYS A 923 27.60 -7.66 11.22
CA CYS A 923 27.02 -7.84 9.91
C CYS A 923 26.17 -9.11 9.83
N PRO A 924 25.02 -9.07 9.14
CA PRO A 924 24.15 -10.23 9.02
C PRO A 924 24.89 -11.35 8.28
N HIS A 925 25.23 -12.41 9.01
CA HIS A 925 25.83 -13.61 8.43
C HIS A 925 24.72 -14.60 8.07
N LEU A 926 24.46 -14.72 6.76
CA LEU A 926 23.54 -15.72 6.24
C LEU A 926 24.19 -17.09 6.29
N ALA A 927 23.56 -18.01 7.04
CA ALA A 927 23.91 -19.43 6.99
C ALA A 927 23.28 -20.06 5.75
N TRP A 928 24.06 -20.20 4.68
CA TRP A 928 23.63 -20.87 3.45
C TRP A 928 23.18 -22.31 3.73
N ALA A 929 22.02 -22.68 3.20
CA ALA A 929 21.47 -24.01 3.38
C ALA A 929 22.30 -25.04 2.61
N ILE A 930 22.52 -26.20 3.24
CA ILE A 930 23.18 -27.34 2.58
C ILE A 930 22.22 -27.88 1.52
N ALA A 931 22.66 -27.91 0.27
CA ALA A 931 21.86 -28.37 -0.85
C ALA A 931 21.64 -29.89 -0.81
N GLU A 932 20.37 -30.30 -0.88
CA GLU A 932 19.94 -31.70 -1.05
C GLU A 932 19.35 -31.88 -2.45
N PRO A 933 20.18 -32.11 -3.49
CA PRO A 933 19.72 -32.07 -4.88
C PRO A 933 18.70 -33.16 -5.20
N LEU A 934 17.67 -32.79 -5.95
CA LEU A 934 16.63 -33.70 -6.43
C LEU A 934 16.79 -33.97 -7.93
N ASN A 935 16.84 -35.26 -8.28
CA ASN A 935 16.88 -35.72 -9.67
C ASN A 935 15.47 -35.89 -10.26
N ILE A 936 14.60 -34.90 -10.06
CA ILE A 936 13.25 -34.86 -10.61
C ILE A 936 13.02 -33.54 -11.35
N SER A 937 12.10 -33.55 -12.29
CA SER A 937 11.72 -32.34 -13.01
C SER A 937 10.90 -31.42 -12.13
N ALA A 938 11.09 -30.11 -12.30
CA ALA A 938 10.33 -29.08 -11.61
C ALA A 938 8.87 -29.12 -12.09
N PRO A 939 7.90 -28.72 -11.25
CA PRO A 939 6.51 -28.63 -11.67
C PRO A 939 6.35 -27.63 -12.82
N SER A 940 5.58 -27.99 -13.85
CA SER A 940 5.43 -27.19 -15.07
C SER A 940 4.63 -25.90 -14.88
N ASN A 941 3.69 -25.86 -13.92
CA ASN A 941 2.89 -24.69 -13.58
C ASN A 941 2.87 -24.46 -12.07
N LEU A 942 3.70 -23.53 -11.57
CA LEU A 942 3.80 -23.20 -10.14
C LEU A 942 2.49 -22.57 -9.61
N PHE A 943 1.81 -21.76 -10.44
CA PHE A 943 0.53 -21.13 -10.10
C PHE A 943 -0.57 -22.14 -9.75
N LEU A 944 -0.58 -23.31 -10.39
CA LEU A 944 -1.60 -24.34 -10.17
C LEU A 944 -1.25 -25.28 -9.01
N HIS A 945 -0.02 -25.22 -8.46
CA HIS A 945 0.54 -26.31 -7.66
C HIS A 945 0.30 -26.25 -6.15
N GLN A 946 -0.66 -25.44 -5.71
CA GLN A 946 -1.29 -25.61 -4.39
C GLN A 946 -2.81 -25.49 -4.51
N LYS A 947 -3.44 -26.35 -5.33
CA LYS A 947 -4.73 -26.88 -4.89
C LYS A 947 -4.44 -27.47 -3.50
N LEU A 948 -5.09 -26.95 -2.45
CA LEU A 948 -5.07 -27.61 -1.13
C LEU A 948 -5.21 -29.10 -1.43
N LEU A 949 -4.29 -29.93 -0.91
CA LEU A 949 -4.04 -31.32 -1.35
C LEU A 949 -5.26 -32.28 -1.18
N SER A 950 -6.45 -31.74 -0.97
CA SER A 950 -7.74 -32.39 -0.75
C SER A 950 -8.88 -31.96 -1.70
N ILE A 951 -8.65 -31.14 -2.73
CA ILE A 951 -9.75 -30.67 -3.61
C ILE A 951 -10.05 -31.69 -4.72
N GLU A 952 -10.94 -32.63 -4.44
CA GLU A 952 -11.76 -33.30 -5.47
C GLU A 952 -12.88 -32.33 -5.93
N GLU A 953 -13.26 -32.36 -7.21
CA GLU A 953 -14.36 -31.53 -7.73
C GLU A 953 -15.68 -31.91 -7.05
N VAL A 954 -16.26 -30.99 -6.28
CA VAL A 954 -17.59 -31.17 -5.69
C VAL A 954 -18.63 -30.96 -6.78
N VAL A 955 -19.37 -32.01 -7.11
CA VAL A 955 -20.59 -31.90 -7.91
C VAL A 955 -21.62 -31.13 -7.08
N MET A 956 -21.78 -29.85 -7.41
CA MET A 956 -22.87 -29.04 -6.85
C MET A 956 -24.21 -29.71 -7.20
N PRO A 957 -25.23 -29.69 -6.32
CA PRO A 957 -26.57 -30.14 -6.67
C PRO A 957 -27.01 -29.44 -7.96
N ASN A 958 -27.55 -30.21 -8.91
CA ASN A 958 -28.08 -29.66 -10.16
C ASN A 958 -29.35 -28.85 -9.83
N ILE A 959 -29.18 -27.59 -9.44
CA ILE A 959 -30.29 -26.68 -9.15
C ILE A 959 -30.86 -26.27 -10.51
N HIS A 960 -31.90 -26.98 -10.95
CA HIS A 960 -32.69 -26.59 -12.11
C HIS A 960 -33.29 -25.21 -11.87
N ALA A 961 -32.71 -24.19 -12.51
CA ALA A 961 -33.30 -22.86 -12.63
C ALA A 961 -34.68 -22.96 -13.30
N LYS A 962 -35.76 -22.95 -12.51
CA LYS A 962 -37.11 -22.69 -13.03
C LYS A 962 -37.30 -21.18 -13.18
N GLY A 963 -36.88 -20.66 -14.34
CA GLY A 963 -37.16 -19.28 -14.78
C GLY A 963 -36.59 -19.06 -16.19
N PRO A 964 -37.29 -18.39 -17.12
CA PRO A 964 -36.94 -18.45 -18.53
C PRO A 964 -35.79 -17.50 -18.85
N PHE A 965 -34.56 -18.02 -18.88
CA PHE A 965 -33.43 -17.32 -19.47
C PHE A 965 -32.68 -18.22 -20.44
N ASN A 966 -32.54 -17.72 -21.66
CA ASN A 966 -31.90 -18.38 -22.79
C ASN A 966 -30.49 -18.86 -22.43
N GLN A 967 -30.30 -20.17 -22.58
CA GLN A 967 -29.04 -20.89 -22.50
C GLN A 967 -28.15 -20.48 -23.69
N HIS A 968 -27.08 -19.73 -23.44
CA HIS A 968 -25.94 -19.68 -24.35
C HIS A 968 -24.94 -20.75 -23.89
N VAL A 969 -24.91 -21.85 -24.63
CA VAL A 969 -23.95 -22.95 -24.51
C VAL A 969 -22.55 -22.42 -24.88
N ILE A 970 -21.60 -22.52 -23.94
CA ILE A 970 -20.16 -22.45 -24.21
C ILE A 970 -19.65 -23.89 -24.05
N PRO A 971 -18.85 -24.45 -24.98
CA PRO A 971 -18.47 -25.86 -24.91
C PRO A 971 -17.48 -26.13 -23.77
N GLU A 972 -17.76 -27.16 -22.97
CA GLU A 972 -16.80 -27.87 -22.13
C GLU A 972 -15.63 -28.38 -22.98
N VAL A 973 -14.42 -28.20 -22.46
CA VAL A 973 -13.22 -28.86 -22.98
C VAL A 973 -13.07 -30.14 -22.16
N ASP A 974 -13.62 -31.24 -22.69
CA ASP A 974 -13.42 -32.57 -22.15
C ASP A 974 -11.97 -33.03 -22.34
N HIS A 975 -11.41 -33.57 -21.26
CA HIS A 975 -10.21 -34.38 -21.26
C HIS A 975 -10.46 -35.67 -22.07
N LEU A 976 -9.79 -35.81 -23.22
CA LEU A 976 -9.72 -37.09 -23.94
C LEU A 976 -8.40 -37.79 -23.62
N SER A 977 -8.54 -38.93 -22.95
CA SER A 977 -7.57 -40.01 -22.83
C SER A 977 -7.29 -40.65 -24.20
N GLU A 978 -6.08 -41.18 -24.34
CA GLU A 978 -5.64 -41.95 -25.50
C GLU A 978 -6.56 -43.16 -25.77
N ALA A 979 -7.15 -43.21 -26.97
CA ALA A 979 -7.49 -44.48 -27.63
C ALA A 979 -7.73 -44.28 -29.14
N GLY A 980 -6.93 -44.98 -29.95
CA GLY A 980 -7.37 -45.61 -31.20
C GLY A 980 -7.60 -44.73 -32.44
N LEU A 981 -6.64 -44.76 -33.37
CA LEU A 981 -6.89 -44.45 -34.78
C LEU A 981 -7.94 -45.40 -35.36
N ASP A 982 -8.93 -44.87 -36.11
CA ASP A 982 -9.22 -45.42 -37.44
C ASP A 982 -10.00 -44.47 -38.37
N ASN A 983 -9.71 -44.63 -39.66
CA ASN A 983 -10.13 -43.85 -40.83
C ASN A 983 -11.66 -43.84 -41.11
N SER A 984 -12.19 -42.72 -41.62
CA SER A 984 -12.63 -42.59 -43.03
C SER A 984 -13.64 -41.43 -43.30
N GLY A 985 -13.31 -40.61 -44.30
CA GLY A 985 -14.24 -40.22 -45.37
C GLY A 985 -15.27 -39.10 -45.15
N SER A 986 -14.90 -37.85 -45.47
CA SER A 986 -15.80 -36.90 -46.19
C SER A 986 -15.08 -35.62 -46.64
N ILE A 987 -14.25 -35.75 -47.68
CA ILE A 987 -13.65 -34.62 -48.43
C ILE A 987 -14.42 -34.53 -49.76
N PRO A 988 -15.55 -33.78 -49.83
CA PRO A 988 -15.65 -32.82 -50.94
C PRO A 988 -16.49 -31.54 -50.68
N PHE A 989 -16.98 -31.26 -49.47
CA PHE A 989 -17.89 -30.11 -49.24
C PHE A 989 -17.16 -28.77 -48.96
N MET A 990 -15.97 -28.84 -48.36
CA MET A 990 -15.19 -27.65 -47.97
C MET A 990 -14.44 -27.00 -49.14
N PHE A 991 -14.14 -27.74 -50.20
CA PHE A 991 -13.51 -27.20 -51.41
C PHE A 991 -14.48 -26.37 -52.28
N LEU A 992 -15.77 -26.66 -52.21
CA LEU A 992 -16.80 -25.91 -52.95
C LEU A 992 -17.10 -24.55 -52.29
N LEU A 993 -16.99 -24.47 -50.96
CA LEU A 993 -17.17 -23.24 -50.20
C LEU A 993 -15.99 -22.27 -50.32
N SER A 994 -14.75 -22.78 -50.38
CA SER A 994 -13.56 -21.94 -50.55
C SER A 994 -13.50 -21.28 -51.94
N MET A 995 -13.94 -21.98 -52.99
CA MET A 995 -13.98 -21.41 -54.35
C MET A 995 -15.02 -20.30 -54.52
N CYS A 996 -16.19 -20.41 -53.87
CA CYS A 996 -17.21 -19.37 -53.91
C CYS A 996 -16.75 -18.06 -53.23
N VAL A 997 -15.98 -18.14 -52.15
CA VAL A 997 -15.43 -16.97 -51.45
C VAL A 997 -14.34 -16.28 -52.27
N ILE A 998 -13.50 -17.05 -52.97
CA ILE A 998 -12.43 -16.50 -53.83
C ILE A 998 -13.03 -15.79 -55.05
N ILE A 999 -14.10 -16.32 -55.65
CA ILE A 999 -14.78 -15.69 -56.80
C ILE A 999 -15.49 -14.39 -56.36
N ALA A 1000 -16.12 -14.35 -55.17
CA ALA A 1000 -16.74 -13.14 -54.63
C ALA A 1000 -15.70 -12.05 -54.31
N PHE A 1001 -14.51 -12.43 -53.86
CA PHE A 1001 -13.41 -11.51 -53.57
C PHE A 1001 -12.81 -10.88 -54.84
N PHE A 1002 -12.71 -11.66 -55.93
CA PHE A 1002 -12.26 -11.15 -57.23
C PHE A 1002 -13.30 -10.26 -57.93
N ALA A 1003 -14.59 -10.56 -57.81
CA ALA A 1003 -15.67 -9.72 -58.32
C ALA A 1003 -15.71 -8.33 -57.64
N PHE A 1004 -15.43 -8.28 -56.34
CA PHE A 1004 -15.39 -7.03 -55.57
C PHE A 1004 -14.20 -6.14 -55.95
N PHE A 1005 -13.04 -6.72 -56.28
CA PHE A 1005 -11.85 -5.97 -56.70
C PHE A 1005 -11.92 -5.49 -58.16
N MET A 1006 -12.59 -6.25 -59.04
CA MET A 1006 -12.85 -5.83 -60.42
C MET A 1006 -13.84 -4.65 -60.49
N HIS A 1007 -14.77 -4.54 -59.53
CA HIS A 1007 -15.73 -3.44 -59.52
C HIS A 1007 -15.18 -2.10 -59.00
N LYS A 1008 -14.07 -2.11 -58.26
CA LYS A 1008 -13.43 -0.90 -57.72
C LYS A 1008 -12.47 -0.19 -58.69
N LYS A 1009 -12.23 -0.76 -59.89
CA LYS A 1009 -11.28 -0.24 -60.90
C LYS A 1009 -11.95 0.46 -62.10
N ARG A 1010 -13.14 1.04 -61.93
CA ARG A 1010 -13.75 1.98 -62.91
C ARG A 1010 -14.33 3.22 -62.22
N ARG A 1011 -13.47 4.20 -61.92
CA ARG A 1011 -13.78 5.64 -61.94
C ARG A 1011 -12.48 6.45 -61.82
N LYS A 1012 -11.79 6.61 -62.95
CA LYS A 1012 -10.75 7.63 -63.17
C LYS A 1012 -11.41 9.00 -63.24
N LYS A 1013 -10.88 10.01 -62.54
CA LYS A 1013 -11.02 11.43 -62.91
C LYS A 1013 -9.64 11.96 -63.28
N GLN A 1014 -9.48 12.34 -64.55
CA GLN A 1014 -8.36 13.10 -65.10
C GLN A 1014 -8.73 14.61 -65.16
N PRO A 1015 -7.75 15.51 -65.39
CA PRO A 1015 -7.69 16.87 -64.83
C PRO A 1015 -8.11 17.98 -65.82
N ARG A 1016 -8.28 19.22 -65.32
CA ARG A 1016 -8.20 20.48 -66.11
C ARG A 1016 -8.00 21.67 -65.16
N PHE A 1017 -6.79 22.24 -65.08
CA PHE A 1017 -6.22 23.35 -65.85
C PHE A 1017 -6.76 24.75 -65.51
N ARG A 1018 -5.83 25.57 -64.97
CA ARG A 1018 -5.85 27.03 -64.85
C ARG A 1018 -6.01 27.71 -66.22
N ARG A 1019 -6.71 28.84 -66.27
CA ARG A 1019 -6.52 29.88 -67.29
C ARG A 1019 -6.41 31.26 -66.65
N GLN A 1020 -5.50 32.05 -67.21
CA GLN A 1020 -5.02 33.37 -66.80
C GLN A 1020 -6.05 34.49 -66.96
N GLY A 1021 -5.89 35.55 -66.15
CA GLY A 1021 -6.21 36.94 -66.52
C GLY A 1021 -4.94 37.81 -66.37
N ARG A 1022 -4.60 38.57 -67.42
CA ARG A 1022 -3.54 39.60 -67.52
C ARG A 1022 -3.84 40.79 -66.57
N TYR A 1023 -2.88 41.57 -66.04
CA TYR A 1023 -2.13 42.62 -66.75
C TYR A 1023 -1.01 43.27 -65.87
N ARG A 1024 0.14 43.59 -66.51
CA ARG A 1024 1.08 44.76 -66.33
C ARG A 1024 1.90 44.95 -65.02
N THR A 1025 3.24 44.79 -65.09
CA THR A 1025 4.35 45.82 -65.10
C THR A 1025 4.51 46.62 -63.80
N LEU A 1026 5.66 46.88 -63.16
CA LEU A 1026 7.06 47.18 -63.54
C LEU A 1026 7.93 47.20 -62.23
N HIS A 1027 9.27 47.12 -62.37
CA HIS A 1027 10.40 47.65 -61.53
C HIS A 1027 10.20 47.99 -60.03
N SER A 1028 11.14 47.85 -59.09
CA SER A 1028 12.61 47.79 -59.05
C SER A 1028 13.02 47.50 -57.58
N ALA A 1029 14.27 47.08 -57.36
CA ALA A 1029 14.96 46.95 -56.06
C ALA A 1029 15.04 48.30 -55.28
N PRO A 1030 15.53 48.37 -54.02
CA PRO A 1030 16.73 47.71 -53.46
C PRO A 1030 16.46 46.59 -52.47
#